data_AF-A0AAJ7S6J5-F1
#
_entry.id   AF-A0AAJ7S6J5-F1
#
_cell.length_a   1.000
_cell.length_b   1.000
_cell.length_c   1.000
_cell.angle_alpha   90.00
_cell.angle_beta   90.00
_cell.angle_gamma   90.00
#
_symmetry.space_group_name_H-M   'P 1'
#
loop_
_entity.id
_entity.type
_entity.pdbx_description
1 polymer ?
#
loop_
_entity_poly.entity_id
_entity_poly.type
_entity_poly.pdbx_seq_one_letter_code
_entity_poly.pdbx_strand_id
1 'polypeptide(L)'
;MELFYGNNEGRDTDALCVETSVNSQLSQVDRGFLSWIITAFRITDEELLTRAGPDGLLYISFERHLIIVTCLMVAVSLCIALPINFHGNMQGDTATFGHTTLSNLDPMSTWIWVHTILILSYLPVGAYIMRHFLKKVRDLRHGGELAARTLLITEISKQQCNVQVLTEYFKQVFPTLTVEDITLAYDIRRLSALNAARDCAEQASLYCENYARKREPLKMYPYPCGQVIGCCCKNQVDAQEFYTNEEIRLTALVEEEKKVALSRPLGVAFVTLGTPGAAKAMRKYLSTLPNIKWVVNYAPTPSDIFWENLSIPRPCWYLNAVLINFALGIVLFFLTTPFVIVSALNKLPITGEIMNLSPVVSSFLPTVLLVSVAALMPVLVARSESLVRHWTRSSLNRAVMTKTLLLLLLMVLILPSLGLTSAQAFLEWTVNAANDTGRWDCVFLPDQGALFVNYVITAALLGSGLELVRFPELALYTFRLCVARSRAERIHVRKAVLWEFPLGAHYAWLLLVFTMTTVYSLACPLITPFGLLYLVVKHLVDRHNLCFAYGPSVGGGQLAGAAASATGAAPILAQAALLALGLVRRGLSPLAAVQLSGLAASILGLVTGATLPSSKSKAQVHKRDLSAGQNFVAPVLRDKQTILEEILPAEENVDINVTNSIVANEQASAQESPKLYQNYGNESHA
;
A
#
# COMPACT_ATOMS: atom_id res chain seq x y z
N MET A 1 -17.33 -18.87 3.34
CA MET A 1 -17.28 -17.39 3.45
C MET A 1 -18.46 -16.78 4.22
N GLU A 2 -19.56 -17.51 4.46
CA GLU A 2 -20.68 -17.05 5.33
C GLU A 2 -20.29 -16.72 6.78
N LEU A 3 -19.09 -17.10 7.22
CA LEU A 3 -18.54 -16.80 8.54
C LEU A 3 -18.01 -15.36 8.72
N PHE A 4 -17.91 -14.57 7.66
CA PHE A 4 -17.29 -13.23 7.71
C PHE A 4 -18.28 -12.06 7.74
N TYR A 5 -19.49 -12.24 7.23
CA TYR A 5 -20.54 -11.22 7.24
C TYR A 5 -21.76 -11.77 7.98
N GLY A 6 -21.91 -11.33 9.23
CA GLY A 6 -23.14 -11.59 10.00
C GLY A 6 -24.32 -10.85 9.35
N ASN A 7 -25.44 -11.54 9.23
CA ASN A 7 -26.72 -10.97 8.83
C ASN A 7 -27.12 -9.88 9.85
N ASN A 8 -27.19 -8.61 9.42
CA ASN A 8 -27.78 -7.51 10.18
C ASN A 8 -29.06 -7.09 9.46
N GLU A 9 -30.21 -7.47 9.99
CA GLU A 9 -31.50 -6.89 9.61
C GLU A 9 -31.77 -5.66 10.47
N GLY A 10 -31.77 -4.48 9.82
CA GLY A 10 -32.06 -3.20 10.48
C GLY A 10 -31.83 -2.00 9.56
N ARG A 11 -32.82 -1.71 8.71
CA ARG A 11 -33.17 -0.43 8.05
C ARG A 11 -32.10 0.46 7.36
N ASP A 12 -30.88 -0.01 7.11
CA ASP A 12 -29.95 0.53 6.09
C ASP A 12 -29.97 -0.32 4.80
N THR A 13 -31.14 -0.84 4.45
CA THR A 13 -31.30 -2.08 3.70
C THR A 13 -31.06 -2.01 2.18
N ASP A 14 -30.85 -0.87 1.54
CA ASP A 14 -30.74 -0.88 0.06
C ASP A 14 -29.30 -0.99 -0.45
N ALA A 15 -28.33 -0.30 0.18
CA ALA A 15 -26.92 -0.42 -0.21
C ALA A 15 -26.25 -1.66 0.38
N LEU A 16 -26.58 -2.00 1.63
CA LEU A 16 -25.99 -3.14 2.35
C LEU A 16 -26.56 -4.48 1.86
N CYS A 17 -27.84 -4.55 1.44
CA CYS A 17 -28.40 -5.75 0.80
C CYS A 17 -27.81 -5.99 -0.59
N VAL A 18 -27.45 -4.93 -1.33
CA VAL A 18 -26.72 -5.08 -2.59
C VAL A 18 -25.31 -5.61 -2.35
N GLU A 19 -24.56 -5.07 -1.38
CA GLU A 19 -23.23 -5.59 -1.06
C GLU A 19 -23.25 -7.04 -0.53
N THR A 20 -24.21 -7.40 0.33
CA THR A 20 -24.35 -8.78 0.85
C THR A 20 -24.86 -9.76 -0.21
N SER A 21 -25.81 -9.37 -1.06
CA SER A 21 -26.29 -10.22 -2.16
C SER A 21 -25.22 -10.44 -3.23
N VAL A 22 -24.46 -9.41 -3.62
CA VAL A 22 -23.37 -9.53 -4.58
C VAL A 22 -22.18 -10.31 -4.00
N ASN A 23 -21.88 -10.17 -2.70
CA ASN A 23 -20.91 -11.03 -2.00
C ASN A 23 -21.35 -12.50 -1.95
N SER A 24 -22.64 -12.77 -1.76
CA SER A 24 -23.18 -14.14 -1.78
C SER A 24 -23.13 -14.77 -3.18
N GLN A 25 -23.43 -13.99 -4.23
CA GLN A 25 -23.38 -14.45 -5.61
C GLN A 25 -21.94 -14.72 -6.06
N LEU A 26 -21.01 -13.81 -5.80
CA LEU A 26 -19.62 -13.95 -6.25
C LEU A 26 -18.88 -15.07 -5.48
N SER A 27 -19.20 -15.26 -4.19
CA SER A 27 -18.68 -16.40 -3.40
C SER A 27 -19.31 -17.74 -3.77
N GLN A 28 -20.53 -17.77 -4.33
CA GLN A 28 -21.09 -18.97 -4.96
C GLN A 28 -20.41 -19.30 -6.29
N VAL A 29 -19.98 -18.30 -7.06
CA VAL A 29 -19.27 -18.50 -8.34
C VAL A 29 -17.88 -19.10 -8.12
N ASP A 30 -17.22 -18.82 -6.98
CA ASP A 30 -15.86 -19.30 -6.69
C ASP A 30 -15.77 -20.68 -5.98
N ARG A 31 -16.63 -21.64 -6.38
CA ARG A 31 -16.66 -22.99 -5.78
C ARG A 31 -15.89 -24.07 -6.58
N GLY A 32 -15.43 -23.76 -7.79
CA GLY A 32 -14.72 -24.70 -8.68
C GLY A 32 -13.20 -24.53 -8.69
N PHE A 33 -12.45 -25.57 -9.04
CA PHE A 33 -10.99 -25.49 -9.27
C PHE A 33 -10.70 -24.48 -10.40
N LEU A 34 -9.87 -23.46 -10.12
CA LEU A 34 -9.57 -22.32 -11.01
C LEU A 34 -10.75 -21.39 -11.36
N SER A 35 -11.91 -21.52 -10.69
CA SER A 35 -13.04 -20.60 -10.92
C SER A 35 -12.68 -19.15 -10.60
N TRP A 36 -11.82 -18.93 -9.59
CA TRP A 36 -11.29 -17.62 -9.19
C TRP A 36 -10.69 -16.81 -10.34
N ILE A 37 -10.10 -17.46 -11.36
CA ILE A 37 -9.53 -16.78 -12.55
C ILE A 37 -10.66 -16.19 -13.39
N ILE A 38 -11.70 -16.98 -13.67
CA ILE A 38 -12.86 -16.56 -14.44
C ILE A 38 -13.58 -15.43 -13.68
N THR A 39 -13.73 -15.58 -12.37
CA THR A 39 -14.31 -14.56 -11.50
C THR A 39 -13.51 -13.26 -11.54
N ALA A 40 -12.17 -13.33 -11.47
CA ALA A 40 -11.32 -12.15 -11.58
C ALA A 40 -11.55 -11.38 -12.89
N PHE A 41 -11.71 -12.06 -14.02
CA PHE A 41 -12.03 -11.43 -15.31
C PHE A 41 -13.46 -10.89 -15.40
N ARG A 42 -14.43 -11.51 -14.71
CA ARG A 42 -15.84 -11.11 -14.75
C ARG A 42 -16.18 -9.90 -13.89
N ILE A 43 -15.45 -9.67 -12.80
CA ILE A 43 -15.66 -8.51 -11.92
C ILE A 43 -15.61 -7.24 -12.77
N THR A 44 -16.52 -6.29 -12.53
CA THR A 44 -16.55 -5.01 -13.28
C THR A 44 -15.75 -3.92 -12.57
N ASP A 45 -15.34 -2.87 -13.29
CA ASP A 45 -14.63 -1.73 -12.68
C ASP A 45 -15.50 -0.98 -11.66
N GLU A 46 -16.84 -0.96 -11.82
CA GLU A 46 -17.78 -0.37 -10.84
C GLU A 46 -17.85 -1.22 -9.56
N GLU A 47 -17.96 -2.54 -9.69
CA GLU A 47 -17.94 -3.44 -8.53
C GLU A 47 -16.60 -3.37 -7.80
N LEU A 48 -15.49 -3.34 -8.53
CA LEU A 48 -14.17 -3.13 -7.96
C LEU A 48 -14.05 -1.79 -7.22
N LEU A 49 -14.64 -0.71 -7.76
CA LEU A 49 -14.65 0.60 -7.11
C LEU A 49 -15.39 0.56 -5.78
N THR A 50 -16.55 -0.11 -5.72
CA THR A 50 -17.34 -0.23 -4.48
C THR A 50 -16.59 -1.00 -3.39
N ARG A 51 -15.93 -2.11 -3.73
CA ARG A 51 -15.25 -2.97 -2.74
C ARG A 51 -13.85 -2.49 -2.36
N ALA A 52 -13.01 -2.23 -3.37
CA ALA A 52 -11.59 -1.92 -3.17
C ALA A 52 -11.33 -0.42 -3.00
N GLY A 53 -12.33 0.44 -3.28
CA GLY A 53 -12.20 1.89 -3.26
C GLY A 53 -11.47 2.46 -4.49
N PRO A 54 -11.37 3.80 -4.57
CA PRO A 54 -10.80 4.49 -5.73
C PRO A 54 -9.32 4.16 -5.95
N ASP A 55 -8.53 4.00 -4.89
CA ASP A 55 -7.10 3.70 -5.00
C ASP A 55 -6.83 2.27 -5.47
N GLY A 56 -7.67 1.30 -5.07
CA GLY A 56 -7.61 -0.07 -5.58
C GLY A 56 -7.93 -0.12 -7.08
N LEU A 57 -8.96 0.60 -7.53
CA LEU A 57 -9.28 0.72 -8.96
C LEU A 57 -8.13 1.37 -9.75
N LEU A 58 -7.51 2.42 -9.21
CA LEU A 58 -6.38 3.09 -9.86
C LEU A 58 -5.16 2.16 -9.97
N TYR A 59 -4.89 1.35 -8.95
CA TYR A 59 -3.82 0.33 -8.98
C TYR A 59 -4.05 -0.70 -10.09
N ILE A 60 -5.22 -1.34 -10.13
CA ILE A 60 -5.58 -2.30 -11.19
C ILE A 60 -5.59 -1.63 -12.57
N SER A 61 -5.99 -0.37 -12.64
CA SER A 61 -5.91 0.39 -13.89
C SER A 61 -4.47 0.67 -14.32
N PHE A 62 -3.54 0.90 -13.38
CA PHE A 62 -2.13 1.11 -13.66
C PHE A 62 -1.49 -0.14 -14.26
N GLU A 63 -1.75 -1.31 -13.67
CA GLU A 63 -1.28 -2.61 -14.19
C GLU A 63 -1.71 -2.84 -15.65
N ARG A 64 -2.97 -2.56 -15.98
CA ARG A 64 -3.46 -2.69 -17.37
C ARG A 64 -2.67 -1.83 -18.35
N HIS A 65 -2.30 -0.61 -17.96
CA HIS A 65 -1.49 0.25 -18.82
C HIS A 65 -0.05 -0.27 -18.94
N LEU A 66 0.54 -0.82 -17.87
CA LEU A 66 1.84 -1.50 -17.96
C LEU A 66 1.78 -2.73 -18.87
N ILE A 67 0.75 -3.56 -18.77
CA ILE A 67 0.55 -4.73 -19.65
C ILE A 67 0.51 -4.29 -21.12
N ILE A 68 -0.21 -3.21 -21.45
CA ILE A 68 -0.25 -2.67 -22.83
C ILE A 68 1.15 -2.25 -23.29
N VAL A 69 1.89 -1.48 -22.46
CA VAL A 69 3.26 -1.06 -22.79
C VAL A 69 4.17 -2.26 -22.99
N THR A 70 4.15 -3.22 -22.08
CA THR A 70 4.99 -4.43 -22.16
C THR A 70 4.60 -5.32 -23.34
N CYS A 71 3.32 -5.40 -23.73
CA CYS A 71 2.90 -6.12 -24.93
C CYS A 71 3.51 -5.52 -26.21
N LEU A 72 3.52 -4.18 -26.33
CA LEU A 72 4.21 -3.50 -27.43
C LEU A 72 5.72 -3.77 -27.41
N MET A 73 6.32 -3.80 -26.22
CA MET A 73 7.73 -4.14 -26.08
C MET A 73 8.04 -5.58 -26.49
N VAL A 74 7.20 -6.55 -26.12
CA VAL A 74 7.32 -7.96 -26.55
C VAL A 74 7.32 -8.05 -28.08
N ALA A 75 6.38 -7.36 -28.73
CA ALA A 75 6.32 -7.35 -30.20
C ALA A 75 7.59 -6.78 -30.83
N VAL A 76 8.11 -5.66 -30.32
CA VAL A 76 9.37 -5.06 -30.80
C VAL A 76 10.57 -5.96 -30.53
N SER A 77 10.69 -6.49 -29.32
CA SER A 77 11.82 -7.30 -28.89
C SER A 77 11.89 -8.63 -29.64
N LEU A 78 10.77 -9.34 -29.80
CA LEU A 78 10.77 -10.66 -30.45
C LEU A 78 10.74 -10.57 -31.97
N CYS A 79 10.04 -9.60 -32.56
CA CYS A 79 9.92 -9.51 -34.02
C CYS A 79 11.04 -8.70 -34.69
N ILE A 80 11.72 -7.82 -33.94
CA ILE A 80 12.77 -6.94 -34.50
C ILE A 80 14.12 -7.21 -33.82
N ALA A 81 14.22 -7.02 -32.50
CA ALA A 81 15.53 -7.10 -31.82
C ALA A 81 16.13 -8.52 -31.85
N LEU A 82 15.32 -9.54 -31.57
CA LEU A 82 15.78 -10.93 -31.52
C LEU A 82 16.33 -11.44 -32.88
N PRO A 83 15.63 -11.28 -34.02
CA PRO A 83 16.20 -11.63 -35.33
C PRO A 83 17.50 -10.90 -35.65
N ILE A 84 17.62 -9.62 -35.25
CA ILE A 84 18.84 -8.84 -35.45
C ILE A 84 19.98 -9.42 -34.60
N ASN A 85 19.72 -9.79 -33.33
CA ASN A 85 20.72 -10.41 -32.46
C ASN A 85 21.23 -11.75 -33.01
N PHE A 86 20.34 -12.56 -33.62
CA PHE A 86 20.71 -13.80 -34.29
C PHE A 86 21.59 -13.63 -35.53
N HIS A 87 21.65 -12.43 -36.10
CA HIS A 87 22.50 -12.14 -37.26
C HIS A 87 23.98 -11.93 -36.86
N GLY A 88 24.26 -11.81 -35.56
CA GLY A 88 25.62 -11.75 -35.03
C GLY A 88 26.32 -13.11 -34.99
N ASN A 89 27.65 -13.10 -34.95
CA ASN A 89 28.50 -14.30 -34.91
C ASN A 89 29.53 -14.26 -33.76
N MET A 90 29.37 -13.37 -32.78
CA MET A 90 30.38 -13.13 -31.74
C MET A 90 30.31 -14.11 -30.56
N GLN A 91 29.14 -14.67 -30.28
CA GLN A 91 28.94 -15.63 -29.19
C GLN A 91 28.84 -17.06 -29.78
N GLY A 92 29.26 -18.09 -29.02
CA GLY A 92 29.47 -19.48 -29.48
C GLY A 92 28.26 -20.23 -30.08
N ASP A 93 28.25 -21.56 -29.98
CA ASP A 93 27.30 -22.44 -30.70
C ASP A 93 25.83 -22.01 -30.61
N THR A 94 25.05 -22.33 -31.66
CA THR A 94 23.64 -21.93 -31.88
C THR A 94 22.68 -22.20 -30.70
N ALA A 95 23.03 -23.10 -29.78
CA ALA A 95 22.25 -23.44 -28.59
C ALA A 95 22.56 -22.58 -27.35
N THR A 96 23.58 -21.72 -27.41
CA THR A 96 23.99 -20.91 -26.25
C THR A 96 23.07 -19.69 -26.07
N PHE A 97 22.65 -19.43 -24.83
CA PHE A 97 21.75 -18.31 -24.50
C PHE A 97 22.26 -16.96 -25.02
N GLY A 98 23.57 -16.74 -24.96
CA GLY A 98 24.18 -15.49 -25.41
C GLY A 98 24.02 -15.20 -26.90
N HIS A 99 23.76 -16.21 -27.75
CA HIS A 99 23.46 -16.03 -29.18
C HIS A 99 22.13 -15.27 -29.42
N THR A 100 21.25 -15.22 -28.42
CA THR A 100 19.99 -14.47 -28.46
C THR A 100 20.12 -13.00 -28.02
N THR A 101 21.29 -12.63 -27.51
CA THR A 101 21.54 -11.35 -26.86
C THR A 101 22.32 -10.39 -27.74
N LEU A 102 22.28 -9.10 -27.37
CA LEU A 102 22.99 -8.02 -28.06
C LEU A 102 24.52 -8.21 -28.06
N SER A 103 25.08 -9.03 -27.17
CA SER A 103 26.52 -9.33 -27.18
C SER A 103 26.96 -10.06 -28.44
N ASN A 104 26.05 -10.82 -29.07
CA ASN A 104 26.34 -11.60 -30.26
C ASN A 104 26.60 -10.72 -31.50
N LEU A 105 26.09 -9.49 -31.49
CA LEU A 105 26.32 -8.51 -32.54
C LEU A 105 27.70 -7.87 -32.43
N ASP A 106 28.35 -7.67 -33.57
CA ASP A 106 29.59 -6.89 -33.68
C ASP A 106 29.33 -5.41 -33.29
N PRO A 107 30.12 -4.82 -32.36
CA PRO A 107 30.05 -3.41 -31.98
C PRO A 107 30.11 -2.41 -33.14
N MET A 108 30.74 -2.77 -34.26
CA MET A 108 30.88 -1.90 -35.44
C MET A 108 29.71 -2.01 -36.42
N SER A 109 28.81 -2.97 -36.20
CA SER A 109 27.68 -3.21 -37.10
C SER A 109 26.69 -2.05 -37.15
N THR A 110 26.08 -1.84 -38.33
CA THR A 110 25.00 -0.86 -38.53
C THR A 110 23.72 -1.24 -37.77
N TRP A 111 23.54 -2.51 -37.41
CA TRP A 111 22.37 -3.03 -36.69
C TRP A 111 22.16 -2.43 -35.29
N ILE A 112 23.20 -1.88 -34.66
CA ILE A 112 23.10 -1.24 -33.33
C ILE A 112 22.36 0.11 -33.43
N TRP A 113 22.35 0.75 -34.61
CA TRP A 113 21.53 1.94 -34.84
C TRP A 113 20.04 1.65 -34.69
N VAL A 114 19.57 0.48 -35.15
CA VAL A 114 18.18 0.05 -34.98
C VAL A 114 17.82 -0.04 -33.50
N HIS A 115 18.66 -0.70 -32.70
CA HIS A 115 18.49 -0.78 -31.24
C HIS A 115 18.42 0.60 -30.58
N THR A 116 19.24 1.54 -31.05
CA THR A 116 19.27 2.92 -30.54
C THR A 116 17.98 3.68 -30.87
N ILE A 117 17.47 3.56 -32.09
CA ILE A 117 16.20 4.19 -32.48
C ILE A 117 15.03 3.58 -31.68
N LEU A 118 15.01 2.24 -31.54
CA LEU A 118 13.99 1.54 -30.77
C LEU A 118 13.98 1.99 -29.30
N ILE A 119 15.13 2.06 -28.63
CA ILE A 119 15.15 2.47 -27.21
C ILE A 119 14.77 3.94 -27.00
N LEU A 120 15.11 4.82 -27.95
CA LEU A 120 14.70 6.23 -27.88
C LEU A 120 13.18 6.37 -28.07
N SER A 121 12.54 5.47 -28.81
CA SER A 121 11.08 5.46 -29.00
C SER A 121 10.27 5.03 -27.76
N TYR A 122 10.89 4.30 -26.82
CA TYR A 122 10.19 3.75 -25.65
C TYR A 122 9.61 4.83 -24.74
N LEU A 123 10.35 5.93 -24.49
CA LEU A 123 9.87 7.00 -23.62
C LEU A 123 8.67 7.76 -24.23
N PRO A 124 8.68 8.21 -25.50
CA PRO A 124 7.50 8.82 -26.13
C PRO A 124 6.26 7.92 -26.12
N VAL A 125 6.40 6.64 -26.49
CA VAL A 125 5.28 5.68 -26.53
C VAL A 125 4.74 5.42 -25.13
N GLY A 126 5.62 5.15 -24.16
CA GLY A 126 5.24 4.96 -22.76
C GLY A 126 4.56 6.21 -22.17
N ALA A 127 5.08 7.41 -22.46
CA ALA A 127 4.50 8.66 -22.00
C ALA A 127 3.11 8.91 -22.60
N TYR A 128 2.87 8.55 -23.86
CA TYR A 128 1.54 8.66 -24.49
C TYR A 128 0.51 7.79 -23.75
N ILE A 129 0.82 6.52 -23.51
CA ILE A 129 -0.06 5.59 -22.80
C ILE A 129 -0.27 6.04 -21.35
N MET A 130 0.80 6.48 -20.67
CA MET A 130 0.71 6.89 -19.27
C MET A 130 -0.03 8.22 -19.07
N ARG A 131 -0.06 9.11 -20.09
CA ARG A 131 -0.91 10.31 -20.08
C ARG A 131 -2.40 9.97 -20.05
N HIS A 132 -2.81 8.91 -20.76
CA HIS A 132 -4.19 8.42 -20.70
C HIS A 132 -4.54 7.94 -19.28
N PHE A 133 -3.65 7.20 -18.63
CA PHE A 133 -3.81 6.79 -17.24
C PHE A 133 -3.90 7.99 -16.27
N LEU A 134 -3.00 8.97 -16.41
CA LEU A 134 -2.99 10.17 -15.56
C LEU A 134 -4.28 11.00 -15.69
N LYS A 135 -4.94 10.98 -16.85
CA LYS A 135 -6.27 11.58 -17.02
C LYS A 135 -7.30 10.87 -16.11
N LYS A 136 -7.33 9.54 -16.10
CA LYS A 136 -8.21 8.74 -15.23
C LYS A 136 -7.95 9.01 -13.74
N VAL A 137 -6.67 9.13 -13.34
CA VAL A 137 -6.28 9.52 -11.97
C VAL A 137 -6.86 10.88 -11.59
N ARG A 138 -6.78 11.86 -12.48
CA ARG A 138 -7.31 13.20 -12.25
C ARG A 138 -8.84 13.17 -12.06
N ASP A 139 -9.54 12.45 -12.91
CA ASP A 139 -11.01 12.41 -12.89
C ASP A 139 -11.53 11.76 -11.59
N LEU A 140 -10.90 10.67 -11.12
CA LEU A 140 -11.24 10.01 -9.85
C LEU A 140 -10.86 10.85 -8.60
N ARG A 141 -9.84 11.70 -8.69
CA ARG A 141 -9.40 12.57 -7.57
C ARG A 141 -10.39 13.69 -7.23
N HIS A 142 -11.23 14.11 -8.16
CA HIS A 142 -12.13 15.27 -7.98
C HIS A 142 -13.40 14.92 -7.17
N GLY A 143 -13.58 13.68 -6.73
CA GLY A 143 -14.77 13.24 -5.98
C GLY A 143 -14.84 13.64 -4.50
N GLY A 144 -13.85 14.33 -3.95
CA GLY A 144 -13.80 14.74 -2.53
C GLY A 144 -14.07 16.23 -2.31
N GLU A 145 -15.31 16.69 -2.49
CA GLU A 145 -15.67 18.11 -2.38
C GLU A 145 -15.36 18.70 -0.99
N LEU A 146 -15.56 17.92 0.08
CA LEU A 146 -15.33 18.37 1.46
C LEU A 146 -13.84 18.57 1.79
N ALA A 147 -12.97 17.62 1.44
CA ALA A 147 -11.52 17.78 1.64
C ALA A 147 -10.94 18.98 0.85
N ALA A 148 -11.53 19.32 -0.29
CA ALA A 148 -11.16 20.51 -1.06
C ALA A 148 -11.62 21.84 -0.42
N ARG A 149 -12.60 21.78 0.49
CA ARG A 149 -13.20 22.91 1.22
C ARG A 149 -12.63 23.10 2.62
N THR A 150 -12.01 22.07 3.19
CA THR A 150 -11.43 22.09 4.54
C THR A 150 -9.94 22.43 4.52
N LEU A 151 -9.53 23.33 5.41
CA LEU A 151 -8.14 23.70 5.64
C LEU A 151 -7.63 23.07 6.94
N LEU A 152 -6.44 22.48 6.87
CA LEU A 152 -5.65 22.03 8.02
C LEU A 152 -4.72 23.18 8.45
N ILE A 153 -4.97 23.71 9.64
CA ILE A 153 -4.17 24.77 10.27
C ILE A 153 -3.36 24.15 11.41
N THR A 154 -2.05 24.33 11.39
CA THR A 154 -1.12 23.80 12.40
C THR A 154 -0.28 24.91 13.01
N GLU A 155 0.37 24.63 14.15
CA GLU A 155 1.18 25.59 14.93
C GLU A 155 0.33 26.71 15.58
N ILE A 156 -0.90 26.39 15.99
CA ILE A 156 -1.75 27.30 16.76
C ILE A 156 -1.25 27.30 18.21
N SER A 157 -1.04 28.49 18.78
CA SER A 157 -0.65 28.61 20.20
C SER A 157 -1.70 27.94 21.08
N LYS A 158 -1.28 27.15 22.08
CA LYS A 158 -2.20 26.44 22.99
C LYS A 158 -3.18 27.38 23.69
N GLN A 159 -2.78 28.62 23.97
CA GLN A 159 -3.65 29.63 24.58
C GLN A 159 -4.76 30.13 23.64
N GLN A 160 -4.52 30.09 22.33
CA GLN A 160 -5.46 30.52 21.29
C GLN A 160 -6.22 29.34 20.67
N CYS A 161 -5.87 28.10 21.03
CA CYS A 161 -6.43 26.88 20.45
C CYS A 161 -7.78 26.53 21.11
N ASN A 162 -8.73 27.45 21.02
CA ASN A 162 -10.12 27.28 21.46
C ASN A 162 -11.05 27.57 20.27
N VAL A 163 -12.10 26.75 20.12
CA VAL A 163 -13.09 26.87 19.04
C VAL A 163 -13.73 28.26 19.03
N GLN A 164 -14.08 28.80 20.19
CA GLN A 164 -14.72 30.12 20.32
C GLN A 164 -13.80 31.24 19.81
N VAL A 165 -12.55 31.26 20.30
CA VAL A 165 -11.54 32.26 19.91
C VAL A 165 -11.24 32.21 18.42
N LEU A 166 -11.10 31.01 17.85
CA LEU A 166 -10.87 30.83 16.41
C LEU A 166 -12.08 31.28 15.59
N THR A 167 -13.29 30.98 16.07
CA THR A 167 -14.54 31.40 15.41
C THR A 167 -14.65 32.92 15.36
N GLU A 168 -14.39 33.60 16.47
CA GLU A 168 -14.36 35.07 16.54
C GLU A 168 -13.30 35.65 15.62
N TYR A 169 -12.09 35.08 15.63
CA TYR A 169 -11.00 35.51 14.76
C TYR A 169 -11.37 35.41 13.27
N PHE A 170 -11.91 34.27 12.82
CA PHE A 170 -12.27 34.11 11.40
C PHE A 170 -13.45 34.99 11.00
N LYS A 171 -14.43 35.22 11.89
CA LYS A 171 -15.52 36.17 11.65
C LYS A 171 -15.02 37.60 11.48
N GLN A 172 -14.02 38.01 12.28
CA GLN A 172 -13.44 39.35 12.18
C GLN A 172 -12.58 39.53 10.93
N VAL A 173 -11.75 38.55 10.59
CA VAL A 173 -10.79 38.64 9.47
C VAL A 173 -11.46 38.36 8.12
N PHE A 174 -12.46 37.48 8.08
CA PHE A 174 -13.14 37.05 6.87
C PHE A 174 -14.67 37.18 6.98
N PRO A 175 -15.22 38.41 7.08
CA PRO A 175 -16.65 38.62 7.26
C PRO A 175 -17.49 38.15 6.07
N THR A 176 -16.88 38.03 4.89
CA THR A 176 -17.54 37.59 3.64
C THR A 176 -17.45 36.09 3.40
N LEU A 177 -16.65 35.35 4.16
CA LEU A 177 -16.48 33.90 3.98
C LEU A 177 -17.33 33.15 5.01
N THR A 178 -18.10 32.17 4.54
CA THR A 178 -18.89 31.31 5.41
C THR A 178 -18.03 30.16 5.94
N VAL A 179 -17.73 30.21 7.25
CA VAL A 179 -17.11 29.11 7.99
C VAL A 179 -18.24 28.20 8.49
N GLU A 180 -18.25 26.95 8.03
CA GLU A 180 -19.30 25.97 8.37
C GLU A 180 -18.97 25.24 9.67
N ASP A 181 -17.72 24.81 9.82
CA ASP A 181 -17.29 24.00 10.97
C ASP A 181 -15.82 24.26 11.34
N ILE A 182 -15.51 24.18 12.63
CA ILE A 182 -14.15 24.27 13.18
C ILE A 182 -13.97 23.14 14.20
N THR A 183 -13.13 22.18 13.84
CA THR A 183 -12.82 21.01 14.68
C THR A 183 -11.37 21.04 15.13
N LEU A 184 -11.13 20.81 16.42
CA LEU A 184 -9.79 20.75 16.99
C LEU A 184 -9.29 19.31 17.04
N ALA A 185 -7.98 19.13 16.88
CA ALA A 185 -7.33 17.83 17.09
C ALA A 185 -6.78 17.72 18.53
N TYR A 186 -6.89 16.51 19.09
CA TYR A 186 -6.53 16.18 20.46
C TYR A 186 -5.54 15.02 20.51
N ASP A 187 -4.78 14.89 21.61
CA ASP A 187 -3.93 13.70 21.83
C ASP A 187 -4.80 12.51 22.22
N ILE A 188 -5.02 11.60 21.26
CA ILE A 188 -5.88 10.43 21.44
C ILE A 188 -5.09 9.11 21.49
N ARG A 189 -3.75 9.13 21.57
CA ARG A 189 -2.94 7.90 21.47
C ARG A 189 -3.31 6.87 22.53
N ARG A 190 -3.38 7.31 23.78
CA ARG A 190 -3.75 6.45 24.91
C ARG A 190 -5.23 6.06 24.86
N LEU A 191 -6.08 7.02 24.51
CA LEU A 191 -7.52 6.80 24.35
C LEU A 191 -7.82 5.74 23.27
N SER A 192 -7.16 5.81 22.12
CA SER A 192 -7.30 4.84 21.02
C SER A 192 -6.86 3.44 21.45
N ALA A 193 -5.74 3.32 22.16
CA ALA A 193 -5.26 2.05 22.69
C ALA A 193 -6.23 1.43 23.73
N LEU A 194 -6.75 2.24 24.66
CA LEU A 194 -7.74 1.80 25.65
C LEU A 194 -9.07 1.41 24.99
N ASN A 195 -9.53 2.19 24.01
CA ASN A 195 -10.75 1.90 23.26
C ASN A 195 -10.63 0.58 22.47
N ALA A 196 -9.50 0.33 21.82
CA ALA A 196 -9.26 -0.94 21.13
C ALA A 196 -9.24 -2.14 22.08
N ALA A 197 -8.67 -1.98 23.28
CA ALA A 197 -8.72 -3.00 24.33
C ALA A 197 -10.15 -3.23 24.83
N ARG A 198 -10.93 -2.14 25.03
CA ARG A 198 -12.35 -2.22 25.43
C ARG A 198 -13.16 -2.96 24.38
N ASP A 199 -13.02 -2.62 23.11
CA ASP A 199 -13.75 -3.27 22.01
C ASP A 199 -13.39 -4.76 21.90
N CYS A 200 -12.15 -5.14 22.22
CA CYS A 200 -11.75 -6.54 22.32
C CYS A 200 -12.44 -7.27 23.48
N ALA A 201 -12.49 -6.65 24.66
CA ALA A 201 -13.17 -7.20 25.85
C ALA A 201 -14.70 -7.32 25.63
N GLU A 202 -15.34 -6.29 25.08
CA GLU A 202 -16.76 -6.27 24.72
C GLU A 202 -17.11 -7.42 23.77
N GLN A 203 -16.33 -7.59 22.68
CA GLN A 203 -16.54 -8.68 21.73
C GLN A 203 -16.34 -10.06 22.36
N ALA A 204 -15.36 -10.21 23.25
CA ALA A 204 -15.12 -11.46 23.96
C ALA A 204 -16.24 -11.77 24.96
N SER A 205 -16.71 -10.77 25.70
CA SER A 205 -17.85 -10.82 26.63
C SER A 205 -19.13 -11.30 25.90
N LEU A 206 -19.48 -10.63 24.80
CA LEU A 206 -20.63 -10.99 23.96
C LEU A 206 -20.54 -12.39 23.38
N TYR A 207 -19.34 -12.84 22.99
CA TYR A 207 -19.17 -14.21 22.52
C TYR A 207 -19.39 -15.23 23.63
N CYS A 208 -18.83 -14.99 24.83
CA CYS A 208 -19.02 -15.85 25.98
C CYS A 208 -20.51 -15.96 26.35
N GLU A 209 -21.24 -14.84 26.36
CA GLU A 209 -22.67 -14.83 26.64
C GLU A 209 -23.47 -15.66 25.61
N ASN A 210 -23.24 -15.42 24.31
CA ASN A 210 -23.92 -16.17 23.25
C ASN A 210 -23.57 -17.66 23.26
N TYR A 211 -22.34 -18.01 23.68
CA TYR A 211 -21.91 -19.40 23.81
C TYR A 211 -22.55 -20.08 25.03
N ALA A 212 -22.61 -19.40 26.17
CA ALA A 212 -23.23 -19.89 27.40
C ALA A 212 -24.74 -20.15 27.25
N ARG A 213 -25.43 -19.40 26.37
CA ARG A 213 -26.84 -19.67 26.02
C ARG A 213 -27.04 -21.02 25.33
N LYS A 214 -26.02 -21.57 24.67
CA LYS A 214 -26.09 -22.81 23.87
C LYS A 214 -25.35 -23.99 24.52
N ARG A 215 -24.37 -23.74 25.37
CA ARG A 215 -23.42 -24.73 25.91
C ARG A 215 -22.96 -24.30 27.30
N GLU A 216 -22.16 -25.14 27.95
CA GLU A 216 -21.53 -24.79 29.23
C GLU A 216 -20.65 -23.52 29.12
N PRO A 217 -20.59 -22.69 30.18
CA PRO A 217 -19.76 -21.49 30.22
C PRO A 217 -18.30 -21.77 29.89
N LEU A 218 -17.71 -20.87 29.09
CA LEU A 218 -16.31 -20.99 28.68
C LEU A 218 -15.39 -20.69 29.86
N LYS A 219 -14.42 -21.58 30.10
CA LYS A 219 -13.29 -21.31 31.00
C LYS A 219 -12.10 -20.78 30.20
N MET A 220 -11.32 -19.89 30.81
CA MET A 220 -10.11 -19.34 30.21
C MET A 220 -8.92 -19.30 31.18
N TYR A 221 -7.75 -19.05 30.61
CA TYR A 221 -6.51 -18.84 31.34
C TYR A 221 -6.07 -17.37 31.23
N PRO A 222 -5.81 -16.66 32.35
CA PRO A 222 -5.54 -15.23 32.34
C PRO A 222 -4.07 -14.89 32.02
N TYR A 223 -3.44 -15.63 31.10
CA TYR A 223 -2.07 -15.40 30.63
C TYR A 223 -1.96 -15.60 29.11
N PRO A 224 -1.04 -14.89 28.43
CA PRO A 224 -0.80 -15.07 26.99
C PRO A 224 -0.42 -16.52 26.67
N CYS A 225 -0.82 -17.01 25.50
CA CYS A 225 -0.68 -18.42 25.09
C CYS A 225 -1.39 -19.41 26.03
N GLY A 226 -2.37 -18.94 26.81
CA GLY A 226 -3.08 -19.73 27.81
C GLY A 226 -3.70 -21.02 27.25
N GLN A 227 -4.08 -21.04 25.98
CA GLN A 227 -4.66 -22.23 25.37
C GLN A 227 -3.62 -23.26 24.89
N VAL A 228 -2.40 -22.82 24.56
CA VAL A 228 -1.32 -23.71 24.09
C VAL A 228 -0.51 -24.25 25.28
N ILE A 229 -0.24 -23.38 26.27
CA ILE A 229 0.62 -23.67 27.43
C ILE A 229 -0.21 -24.05 28.67
N GLY A 230 -1.52 -23.78 28.67
CA GLY A 230 -2.36 -23.93 29.87
C GLY A 230 -2.63 -25.35 30.35
N CYS A 231 -2.14 -26.36 29.63
CA CYS A 231 -2.05 -27.72 30.18
C CYS A 231 -1.18 -27.76 31.46
N CYS A 232 -0.20 -26.85 31.59
CA CYS A 232 0.75 -26.83 32.70
C CYS A 232 0.32 -25.97 33.91
N CYS A 233 -0.57 -25.00 33.73
CA CYS A 233 -0.95 -24.04 34.78
C CYS A 233 -2.46 -24.11 35.06
N LYS A 234 -2.85 -24.70 36.21
CA LYS A 234 -4.24 -25.09 36.54
C LYS A 234 -5.21 -23.94 36.93
N ASN A 235 -4.82 -22.68 36.83
CA ASN A 235 -5.66 -21.56 37.26
C ASN A 235 -6.62 -21.13 36.14
N GLN A 236 -7.70 -21.88 35.96
CA GLN A 236 -8.81 -21.51 35.08
C GLN A 236 -9.77 -20.56 35.80
N VAL A 237 -10.22 -19.53 35.11
CA VAL A 237 -11.25 -18.58 35.56
C VAL A 237 -12.41 -18.59 34.57
N ASP A 238 -13.60 -18.19 35.04
CA ASP A 238 -14.75 -17.99 34.18
C ASP A 238 -14.45 -16.86 33.18
N ALA A 239 -14.54 -17.18 31.88
CA ALA A 239 -14.25 -16.23 30.84
C ALA A 239 -15.29 -15.11 30.78
N GLN A 240 -16.56 -15.40 31.09
CA GLN A 240 -17.61 -14.39 31.06
C GLN A 240 -17.36 -13.34 32.14
N GLU A 241 -17.22 -13.76 33.39
CA GLU A 241 -16.96 -12.85 34.52
C GLU A 241 -15.68 -12.03 34.29
N PHE A 242 -14.61 -12.67 33.78
CA PHE A 242 -13.36 -11.98 33.48
C PHE A 242 -13.54 -10.87 32.43
N TYR A 243 -14.16 -11.17 31.27
CA TYR A 243 -14.33 -10.18 30.21
C TYR A 243 -15.33 -9.09 30.57
N THR A 244 -16.39 -9.41 31.32
CA THR A 244 -17.34 -8.39 31.82
C THR A 244 -16.66 -7.42 32.79
N ASN A 245 -15.87 -7.93 33.75
CA ASN A 245 -15.11 -7.08 34.68
C ASN A 245 -14.07 -6.22 33.93
N GLU A 246 -13.41 -6.80 32.92
CA GLU A 246 -12.44 -6.10 32.10
C GLU A 246 -13.09 -5.01 31.23
N GLU A 247 -14.26 -5.27 30.67
CA GLU A 247 -15.07 -4.30 29.91
C GLU A 247 -15.48 -3.11 30.78
N ILE A 248 -15.99 -3.34 32.00
CA ILE A 248 -16.36 -2.27 32.94
C ILE A 248 -15.13 -1.41 33.29
N ARG A 249 -14.02 -2.07 33.62
CA ARG A 249 -12.75 -1.40 33.95
C ARG A 249 -12.26 -0.54 32.80
N LEU A 250 -12.22 -1.08 31.59
CA LEU A 250 -11.73 -0.39 30.39
C LEU A 250 -12.67 0.75 29.99
N THR A 251 -13.98 0.59 30.16
CA THR A 251 -14.98 1.64 29.88
C THR A 251 -14.77 2.85 30.80
N ALA A 252 -14.56 2.61 32.10
CA ALA A 252 -14.25 3.68 33.05
C ALA A 252 -12.95 4.43 32.68
N LEU A 253 -11.90 3.70 32.30
CA LEU A 253 -10.62 4.28 31.87
C LEU A 253 -10.74 5.07 30.56
N VAL A 254 -11.57 4.61 29.62
CA VAL A 254 -11.83 5.32 28.35
C VAL A 254 -12.52 6.65 28.63
N GLU A 255 -13.54 6.68 29.49
CA GLU A 255 -14.25 7.92 29.82
C GLU A 255 -13.38 8.92 30.59
N GLU A 256 -12.53 8.45 31.50
CA GLU A 256 -11.55 9.29 32.19
C GLU A 256 -10.54 9.90 31.20
N GLU A 257 -9.92 9.06 30.36
CA GLU A 257 -8.93 9.52 29.39
C GLU A 257 -9.57 10.41 28.30
N LYS A 258 -10.85 10.19 27.94
CA LYS A 258 -11.59 11.06 27.01
C LYS A 258 -11.70 12.49 27.55
N LYS A 259 -12.03 12.65 28.84
CA LYS A 259 -12.06 13.97 29.50
C LYS A 259 -10.67 14.62 29.51
N VAL A 260 -9.63 13.84 29.80
CA VAL A 260 -8.24 14.33 29.77
C VAL A 260 -7.82 14.76 28.36
N ALA A 261 -8.14 13.98 27.33
CA ALA A 261 -7.80 14.27 25.95
C ALA A 261 -8.44 15.57 25.46
N LEU A 262 -9.73 15.78 25.75
CA LEU A 262 -10.46 17.01 25.38
C LEU A 262 -9.90 18.27 26.06
N SER A 263 -9.27 18.13 27.23
CA SER A 263 -8.64 19.26 27.93
C SER A 263 -7.30 19.71 27.32
N ARG A 264 -6.70 18.91 26.41
CA ARG A 264 -5.34 19.12 25.87
C ARG A 264 -5.34 19.18 24.34
N PRO A 265 -5.72 20.32 23.74
CA PRO A 265 -5.65 20.49 22.29
C PRO A 265 -4.21 20.52 21.79
N LEU A 266 -3.98 19.99 20.58
CA LEU A 266 -2.65 19.84 19.98
C LEU A 266 -2.09 21.13 19.33
N GLY A 267 -2.92 22.17 19.16
CA GLY A 267 -2.56 23.31 18.31
C GLY A 267 -2.80 23.05 16.82
N VAL A 268 -3.73 22.13 16.51
CA VAL A 268 -4.13 21.75 15.16
C VAL A 268 -5.65 21.88 15.04
N ALA A 269 -6.10 22.53 13.98
CA ALA A 269 -7.52 22.75 13.70
C ALA A 269 -7.84 22.44 12.23
N PHE A 270 -9.02 21.87 12.00
CA PHE A 270 -9.64 21.70 10.70
C PHE A 270 -10.75 22.74 10.56
N VAL A 271 -10.68 23.56 9.52
CA VAL A 271 -11.64 24.65 9.26
C VAL A 271 -12.33 24.36 7.94
N THR A 272 -13.61 24.06 7.99
CA THR A 272 -14.45 23.75 6.81
C THR A 272 -15.18 25.00 6.34
N LEU A 273 -15.10 25.27 5.04
CA LEU A 273 -15.69 26.46 4.43
C LEU A 273 -16.79 26.11 3.44
N GLY A 274 -17.68 27.08 3.18
CA GLY A 274 -18.82 26.92 2.27
C GLY A 274 -18.45 26.60 0.81
N THR A 275 -17.25 26.95 0.34
CA THR A 275 -16.82 26.68 -1.04
C THR A 275 -15.32 26.40 -1.14
N PRO A 276 -14.86 25.61 -2.14
CA PRO A 276 -13.43 25.36 -2.34
C PRO A 276 -12.69 26.65 -2.78
N GLY A 277 -13.41 27.59 -3.41
CA GLY A 277 -12.90 28.93 -3.73
C GLY A 277 -12.58 29.73 -2.47
N ALA A 278 -13.45 29.69 -1.45
CA ALA A 278 -13.22 30.32 -0.15
C ALA A 278 -11.98 29.73 0.54
N ALA A 279 -11.81 28.41 0.54
CA ALA A 279 -10.63 27.74 1.08
C ALA A 279 -9.33 28.19 0.42
N LYS A 280 -9.33 28.30 -0.91
CA LYS A 280 -8.18 28.82 -1.64
C LYS A 280 -7.86 30.27 -1.27
N ALA A 281 -8.88 31.12 -1.13
CA ALA A 281 -8.71 32.53 -0.77
C ALA A 281 -8.16 32.68 0.67
N MET A 282 -8.79 32.01 1.64
CA MET A 282 -8.38 32.02 3.04
C MET A 282 -6.95 31.48 3.20
N ARG A 283 -6.60 30.36 2.57
CA ARG A 283 -5.24 29.81 2.59
C ARG A 283 -4.22 30.80 2.06
N LYS A 284 -4.49 31.44 0.90
CA LYS A 284 -3.58 32.41 0.30
C LYS A 284 -3.33 33.59 1.24
N TYR A 285 -4.38 34.13 1.85
CA TYR A 285 -4.28 35.23 2.79
C TYR A 285 -3.47 34.83 4.03
N LEU A 286 -3.87 33.77 4.73
CA LEU A 286 -3.22 33.34 5.98
C LEU A 286 -1.74 32.96 5.79
N SER A 287 -1.39 32.38 4.64
CA SER A 287 0.02 32.02 4.33
C SER A 287 0.92 33.23 4.08
N THR A 288 0.35 34.40 3.78
CA THR A 288 1.10 35.63 3.50
C THR A 288 1.27 36.53 4.72
N LEU A 289 0.63 36.22 5.86
CA LEU A 289 0.73 37.04 7.06
C LEU A 289 2.08 36.81 7.77
N PRO A 290 2.94 37.84 7.91
CA PRO A 290 4.26 37.68 8.51
C PRO A 290 4.22 37.48 10.04
N ASN A 291 3.16 37.93 10.71
CA ASN A 291 3.07 37.94 12.17
C ASN A 291 2.48 36.65 12.77
N ILE A 292 1.98 35.73 11.94
CA ILE A 292 1.30 34.51 12.39
C ILE A 292 2.13 33.30 11.96
N LYS A 293 2.54 32.46 12.92
CA LYS A 293 3.35 31.25 12.65
C LYS A 293 2.54 30.06 12.12
N TRP A 294 1.25 30.25 11.82
CA TRP A 294 0.37 29.16 11.41
C TRP A 294 0.77 28.61 10.05
N VAL A 295 0.81 27.29 9.94
CA VAL A 295 1.02 26.61 8.66
C VAL A 295 -0.31 26.10 8.16
N VAL A 296 -0.77 26.63 7.02
CA VAL A 296 -2.09 26.38 6.43
C VAL A 296 -1.98 25.54 5.16
N ASN A 297 -2.51 24.33 5.22
CA ASN A 297 -2.56 23.39 4.10
C ASN A 297 -4.01 22.97 3.82
N TYR A 298 -4.28 22.38 2.65
CA TYR A 298 -5.54 21.69 2.44
C TYR A 298 -5.59 20.45 3.32
N ALA A 299 -6.76 20.16 3.89
CA ALA A 299 -6.92 18.98 4.72
C ALA A 299 -6.91 17.71 3.84
N PRO A 300 -6.16 16.66 4.22
CA PRO A 300 -6.34 15.35 3.62
C PRO A 300 -7.72 14.79 4.01
N THR A 301 -8.20 13.77 3.30
CA THR A 301 -9.47 13.11 3.64
C THR A 301 -9.41 12.56 5.07
N PRO A 302 -10.48 12.63 5.89
CA PRO A 302 -10.45 12.20 7.29
C PRO A 302 -9.98 10.74 7.50
N SER A 303 -10.27 9.86 6.54
CA SER A 303 -9.84 8.46 6.54
C SER A 303 -8.37 8.26 6.14
N ASP A 304 -7.71 9.26 5.55
CA ASP A 304 -6.27 9.24 5.22
C ASP A 304 -5.40 9.65 6.42
N ILE A 305 -6.00 10.26 7.46
CA ILE A 305 -5.28 10.80 8.62
C ILE A 305 -5.02 9.70 9.66
N PHE A 306 -3.76 9.58 10.08
CA PHE A 306 -3.38 8.86 11.30
C PHE A 306 -3.53 9.77 12.51
N TRP A 307 -4.72 9.74 13.11
CA TRP A 307 -5.09 10.63 14.23
C TRP A 307 -4.15 10.48 15.44
N GLU A 308 -3.64 9.27 15.69
CA GLU A 308 -2.69 8.98 16.77
C GLU A 308 -1.32 9.64 16.56
N ASN A 309 -0.93 9.91 15.31
CA ASN A 309 0.40 10.45 14.99
C ASN A 309 0.44 11.98 15.00
N LEU A 310 -0.72 12.65 15.01
CA LEU A 310 -0.83 14.11 15.01
C LEU A 310 -0.21 14.75 16.25
N SER A 311 -0.15 14.04 17.38
CA SER A 311 0.37 14.55 18.64
C SER A 311 1.90 14.65 18.69
N ILE A 312 2.61 14.14 17.69
CA ILE A 312 4.08 14.06 17.69
C ILE A 312 4.64 15.43 17.26
N PRO A 313 5.46 16.07 18.10
CA PRO A 313 6.08 17.34 17.74
C PRO A 313 7.11 17.15 16.62
N ARG A 314 7.20 18.13 15.71
CA ARG A 314 8.05 18.06 14.52
C ARG A 314 9.53 17.74 14.82
N PRO A 315 10.20 18.34 15.82
CA PRO A 315 11.60 18.02 16.11
C PRO A 315 11.82 16.55 16.50
N CYS A 316 10.93 15.99 17.32
CA CYS A 316 11.00 14.58 17.71
C CYS A 316 10.74 13.67 16.51
N TRP A 317 9.82 14.06 15.62
CA TRP A 317 9.56 13.34 14.38
C TRP A 317 10.82 13.30 13.49
N TYR A 318 11.49 14.45 13.28
CA TYR A 318 12.72 14.51 12.49
C TYR A 318 13.84 13.65 13.07
N LEU A 319 14.08 13.72 14.39
CA LEU A 319 15.09 12.90 15.05
C LEU A 319 14.79 11.40 14.90
N ASN A 320 13.54 11.00 15.11
CA ASN A 320 13.11 9.62 14.92
C ASN A 320 13.27 9.16 13.47
N ALA A 321 12.91 10.01 12.51
CA ALA A 321 13.09 9.73 11.09
C ALA A 321 14.56 9.53 10.73
N VAL A 322 15.48 10.39 11.18
CA VAL A 322 16.92 10.24 10.93
C VAL A 322 17.45 8.94 11.53
N LEU A 323 17.13 8.66 12.79
CA LEU A 323 17.62 7.47 13.48
C LEU A 323 17.11 6.17 12.82
N ILE A 324 15.83 6.10 12.46
CA ILE A 324 15.24 4.93 11.81
C ILE A 324 15.83 4.73 10.40
N ASN A 325 15.97 5.80 9.62
CA ASN A 325 16.54 5.69 8.27
C ASN A 325 18.02 5.30 8.32
N PHE A 326 18.77 5.80 9.30
CA PHE A 326 20.15 5.39 9.54
C PHE A 326 20.24 3.90 9.91
N ALA A 327 19.41 3.44 10.85
CA ALA A 327 19.34 2.03 11.22
C ALA A 327 18.93 1.13 10.05
N LEU A 328 17.94 1.55 9.25
CA LEU A 328 17.54 0.85 8.02
C LEU A 328 18.72 0.75 7.05
N GLY A 329 19.47 1.84 6.83
CA GLY A 329 20.67 1.85 5.99
C GLY A 329 21.71 0.82 6.43
N ILE A 330 21.98 0.72 7.74
CA ILE A 330 22.90 -0.28 8.31
C ILE A 330 22.39 -1.70 8.05
N VAL A 331 21.12 -1.98 8.38
CA VAL A 331 20.53 -3.31 8.19
C VAL A 331 20.60 -3.73 6.72
N LEU A 332 20.26 -2.82 5.82
CA LEU A 332 20.30 -3.09 4.38
C LEU A 332 21.73 -3.30 3.89
N PHE A 333 22.71 -2.50 4.32
CA PHE A 333 24.11 -2.67 3.94
C PHE A 333 24.65 -4.09 4.25
N PHE A 334 24.30 -4.65 5.42
CA PHE A 334 24.68 -6.02 5.77
C PHE A 334 23.86 -7.06 5.00
N LEU A 335 22.56 -6.83 4.81
CA LEU A 335 21.67 -7.76 4.13
C LEU A 335 22.02 -7.94 2.64
N THR A 336 22.70 -6.97 2.04
CA THR A 336 23.02 -6.95 0.60
C THR A 336 24.32 -7.66 0.26
N THR A 337 25.02 -8.15 1.30
CA THR A 337 26.27 -8.89 1.19
C THR A 337 26.12 -10.39 1.55
N PRO A 338 24.98 -11.07 1.27
CA PRO A 338 24.72 -12.39 1.82
C PRO A 338 25.57 -13.47 1.11
N PHE A 339 25.94 -13.26 -0.16
CA PHE A 339 26.86 -14.13 -0.91
C PHE A 339 28.26 -14.15 -0.29
N VAL A 340 28.76 -13.02 0.21
CA VAL A 340 30.06 -12.97 0.90
C VAL A 340 29.99 -13.67 2.25
N ILE A 341 28.87 -13.53 2.97
CA ILE A 341 28.67 -14.26 4.24
C ILE A 341 28.68 -15.76 3.95
N VAL A 342 27.94 -16.24 2.95
CA VAL A 342 27.94 -17.66 2.55
C VAL A 342 29.33 -18.12 2.09
N SER A 343 30.03 -17.33 1.28
CA SER A 343 31.39 -17.64 0.81
C SER A 343 32.44 -17.65 1.94
N ALA A 344 32.32 -16.74 2.91
CA ALA A 344 33.16 -16.71 4.11
C ALA A 344 32.85 -17.88 5.05
N LEU A 345 31.57 -18.26 5.17
CA LEU A 345 31.16 -19.44 5.91
C LEU A 345 31.72 -20.72 5.25
N ASN A 346 31.78 -20.81 3.92
CA ASN A 346 32.38 -21.95 3.21
C ASN A 346 33.90 -22.11 3.44
N LYS A 347 34.60 -21.06 3.92
CA LYS A 347 36.01 -21.12 4.32
C LYS A 347 36.21 -21.62 5.74
N LEU A 348 35.14 -21.74 6.53
CA LEU A 348 35.23 -22.37 7.85
C LEU A 348 35.32 -23.90 7.65
N PRO A 349 36.27 -24.58 8.32
CA PRO A 349 36.50 -26.02 8.13
C PRO A 349 35.30 -26.90 8.52
N ILE A 350 34.35 -26.36 9.29
CA ILE A 350 33.13 -27.03 9.77
C ILE A 350 32.06 -27.12 8.67
N THR A 351 32.13 -26.28 7.64
CA THR A 351 31.08 -26.10 6.61
C THR A 351 31.35 -26.89 5.33
N GLY A 352 32.54 -27.48 5.19
CA GLY A 352 32.94 -28.28 4.03
C GLY A 352 32.04 -29.50 3.77
N GLU A 353 31.38 -30.04 4.79
CA GLU A 353 30.45 -31.17 4.64
C GLU A 353 29.05 -30.76 4.16
N ILE A 354 28.61 -29.53 4.44
CA ILE A 354 27.27 -29.04 4.04
C ILE A 354 27.23 -28.77 2.52
N MET A 355 28.38 -28.44 1.92
CA MET A 355 28.50 -28.14 0.49
C MET A 355 28.64 -29.38 -0.40
N ASN A 356 28.69 -30.58 0.20
CA ASN A 356 28.53 -31.86 -0.50
C ASN A 356 27.05 -32.20 -0.80
N LEU A 357 26.11 -31.34 -0.41
CA LEU A 357 24.73 -31.45 -0.87
C LEU A 357 24.66 -31.21 -2.38
N SER A 358 23.81 -32.01 -3.04
CA SER A 358 23.61 -32.12 -4.50
C SER A 358 24.00 -30.87 -5.33
N PRO A 359 24.62 -31.04 -6.51
CA PRO A 359 25.01 -29.94 -7.41
C PRO A 359 23.86 -28.98 -7.80
N VAL A 360 22.61 -29.38 -7.59
CA VAL A 360 21.43 -28.53 -7.71
C VAL A 360 21.41 -27.47 -6.61
N VAL A 361 21.69 -27.84 -5.35
CA VAL A 361 21.67 -26.90 -4.22
C VAL A 361 22.73 -25.82 -4.38
N SER A 362 23.96 -26.17 -4.80
CA SER A 362 25.02 -25.16 -4.99
C SER A 362 24.75 -24.19 -6.14
N SER A 363 24.06 -24.65 -7.20
CA SER A 363 23.74 -23.82 -8.37
C SER A 363 22.56 -22.87 -8.14
N PHE A 364 21.59 -23.26 -7.31
CA PHE A 364 20.39 -22.47 -7.04
C PHE A 364 20.46 -21.62 -5.76
N LEU A 365 21.36 -21.95 -4.82
CA LEU A 365 21.48 -21.23 -3.54
C LEU A 365 21.70 -19.72 -3.69
N PRO A 366 22.56 -19.21 -4.59
CA PRO A 366 22.73 -17.76 -4.77
C PRO A 366 21.45 -17.08 -5.26
N THR A 367 20.72 -17.71 -6.18
CA THR A 367 19.45 -17.20 -6.71
C THR A 367 18.37 -17.18 -5.63
N VAL A 368 18.24 -18.27 -4.85
CA VAL A 368 17.28 -18.35 -3.74
C VAL A 368 17.61 -17.33 -2.65
N LEU A 369 18.89 -17.14 -2.33
CA LEU A 369 19.34 -16.15 -1.35
C LEU A 369 18.99 -14.72 -1.80
N LEU A 370 19.27 -14.40 -3.06
CA LEU A 370 18.92 -13.10 -3.65
C LEU A 370 17.40 -12.86 -3.63
N VAL A 371 16.60 -13.86 -4.02
CA VAL A 371 15.13 -13.79 -3.99
C VAL A 371 14.61 -13.63 -2.55
N SER A 372 15.19 -14.35 -1.59
CA SER A 372 14.77 -14.26 -0.18
C SER A 372 15.05 -12.87 0.42
N VAL A 373 16.21 -12.29 0.12
CA VAL A 373 16.57 -10.93 0.53
C VAL A 373 15.66 -9.89 -0.15
N ALA A 374 15.39 -10.07 -1.44
CA ALA A 374 14.47 -9.20 -2.19
C ALA A 374 13.03 -9.27 -1.66
N ALA A 375 12.58 -10.44 -1.17
CA ALA A 375 11.28 -10.60 -0.54
C ALA A 375 11.21 -10.01 0.87
N LEU A 376 12.31 -10.06 1.63
CA LEU A 376 12.38 -9.48 2.98
C LEU A 376 12.43 -7.94 2.97
N MET A 377 13.03 -7.35 1.94
CA MET A 377 13.28 -5.90 1.88
C MET A 377 12.00 -5.03 1.97
N PRO A 378 10.93 -5.26 1.19
CA PRO A 378 9.69 -4.47 1.32
C PRO A 378 9.10 -4.52 2.72
N VAL A 379 9.21 -5.66 3.41
CA VAL A 379 8.72 -5.82 4.78
C VAL A 379 9.53 -4.96 5.75
N LEU A 380 10.87 -4.97 5.63
CA LEU A 380 11.75 -4.14 6.45
C LEU A 380 11.48 -2.64 6.24
N VAL A 381 11.34 -2.21 4.98
CA VAL A 381 11.05 -0.81 4.63
C VAL A 381 9.66 -0.40 5.12
N ALA A 382 8.63 -1.23 4.95
CA ALA A 382 7.28 -0.93 5.43
C ALA A 382 7.25 -0.82 6.96
N ARG A 383 7.97 -1.70 7.67
CA ARG A 383 8.09 -1.62 9.13
C ARG A 383 8.88 -0.40 9.57
N SER A 384 10.01 -0.07 8.93
CA SER A 384 10.76 1.15 9.27
C SER A 384 9.92 2.41 9.06
N GLU A 385 9.19 2.51 7.94
CA GLU A 385 8.34 3.68 7.69
C GLU A 385 7.15 3.77 8.65
N SER A 386 6.60 2.64 9.09
CA SER A 386 5.57 2.65 10.14
C SER A 386 6.10 3.20 11.47
N LEU A 387 7.38 2.94 11.80
CA LEU A 387 8.04 3.45 13.01
C LEU A 387 8.35 4.95 12.91
N VAL A 388 8.48 5.51 11.70
CA VAL A 388 8.64 6.96 11.48
C VAL A 388 7.39 7.74 11.89
N ARG A 389 6.22 7.09 11.93
CA ARG A 389 4.92 7.67 12.34
C ARG A 389 4.50 8.87 11.51
N HIS A 390 4.24 8.61 10.24
CA HIS A 390 3.67 9.57 9.29
C HIS A 390 2.27 10.05 9.73
N TRP A 391 1.91 11.29 9.41
CA TRP A 391 0.57 11.83 9.70
C TRP A 391 -0.53 11.32 8.77
N THR A 392 -0.19 10.92 7.54
CA THR A 392 -1.16 10.39 6.59
C THR A 392 -0.76 9.04 6.02
N ARG A 393 -1.76 8.23 5.64
CA ARG A 393 -1.60 6.93 4.98
C ARG A 393 -0.98 7.11 3.60
N SER A 394 -1.41 8.14 2.88
CA SER A 394 -0.87 8.51 1.57
C SER A 394 0.62 8.83 1.62
N SER A 395 1.10 9.57 2.64
CA SER A 395 2.53 9.90 2.76
C SER A 395 3.35 8.67 3.14
N LEU A 396 2.84 7.83 4.04
CA LEU A 396 3.43 6.54 4.40
C LEU A 396 3.60 5.66 3.14
N ASN A 397 2.52 5.41 2.40
CA ASN A 397 2.54 4.56 1.21
C ASN A 397 3.47 5.10 0.13
N ARG A 398 3.52 6.43 -0.07
CA ARG A 398 4.45 7.05 -1.01
C ARG A 398 5.91 6.87 -0.59
N ALA A 399 6.22 7.05 0.69
CA ALA A 399 7.57 6.85 1.22
C ALA A 399 8.00 5.37 1.10
N VAL A 400 7.11 4.44 1.45
CA VAL A 400 7.34 3.00 1.29
C VAL A 400 7.59 2.67 -0.18
N MET A 401 6.77 3.14 -1.10
CA MET A 401 6.94 2.90 -2.55
C MET A 401 8.29 3.41 -3.04
N THR A 402 8.62 4.69 -2.80
CA THR A 402 9.85 5.30 -3.32
C THR A 402 11.10 4.64 -2.74
N LYS A 403 11.14 4.41 -1.42
CA LYS A 403 12.31 3.78 -0.77
C LYS A 403 12.46 2.33 -1.19
N THR A 404 11.37 1.56 -1.21
CA THR A 404 11.39 0.16 -1.65
C THR A 404 11.81 0.05 -3.10
N LEU A 405 11.26 0.88 -4.00
CA LEU A 405 11.65 0.88 -5.41
C LEU A 405 13.13 1.22 -5.60
N LEU A 406 13.62 2.28 -4.96
CA LEU A 406 15.02 2.69 -5.07
C LEU A 406 15.96 1.59 -4.58
N LEU A 407 15.66 0.98 -3.44
CA LEU A 407 16.47 -0.08 -2.86
C LEU A 407 16.41 -1.38 -3.69
N LEU A 408 15.24 -1.75 -4.19
CA LEU A 408 15.09 -2.91 -5.07
C LEU A 408 15.83 -2.69 -6.41
N LEU A 409 15.71 -1.51 -7.02
CA LEU A 409 16.46 -1.18 -8.24
C LEU A 409 17.96 -1.22 -7.99
N LEU A 410 18.43 -0.67 -6.88
CA LEU A 410 19.85 -0.70 -6.53
C LEU A 410 20.35 -2.13 -6.36
N MET A 411 19.63 -2.95 -5.58
CA MET A 411 20.11 -4.27 -5.15
C MET A 411 19.84 -5.39 -6.15
N VAL A 412 18.69 -5.37 -6.79
CA VAL A 412 18.27 -6.44 -7.71
C VAL A 412 18.74 -6.12 -9.14
N LEU A 413 18.75 -4.86 -9.56
CA LEU A 413 19.08 -4.51 -10.95
C LEU A 413 20.48 -3.91 -11.10
N ILE A 414 20.80 -2.82 -10.41
CA ILE A 414 22.00 -2.01 -10.67
C ILE A 414 23.27 -2.72 -10.20
N LEU A 415 23.36 -3.12 -8.93
CA LEU A 415 24.58 -3.75 -8.39
C LEU A 415 24.94 -5.06 -9.10
N PRO A 416 24.01 -5.99 -9.39
CA PRO A 416 24.34 -7.19 -10.16
C PRO A 416 24.77 -6.89 -11.59
N SER A 417 24.14 -5.92 -12.26
CA SER A 417 24.52 -5.52 -13.63
C SER A 417 25.94 -4.91 -13.69
N LEU A 418 26.40 -4.28 -12.61
CA LEU A 418 27.76 -3.74 -12.47
C LEU A 418 28.78 -4.76 -11.92
N GLY A 419 28.35 -5.99 -11.58
CA GLY A 419 29.22 -6.97 -10.92
C GLY A 419 29.60 -6.60 -9.47
N LEU A 420 28.88 -5.65 -8.85
CA LEU A 420 29.12 -5.11 -7.51
C LEU A 420 28.24 -5.78 -6.45
N THR A 421 28.02 -7.08 -6.55
CA THR A 421 27.15 -7.85 -5.63
C THR A 421 27.77 -8.11 -4.25
N SER A 422 28.97 -7.60 -3.98
CA SER A 422 29.66 -7.77 -2.70
C SER A 422 30.33 -6.50 -2.22
N ALA A 423 30.37 -6.31 -0.89
CA ALA A 423 31.11 -5.22 -0.27
C ALA A 423 32.62 -5.29 -0.60
N GLN A 424 33.17 -6.49 -0.76
CA GLN A 424 34.55 -6.67 -1.23
C GLN A 424 34.74 -6.15 -2.66
N ALA A 425 33.87 -6.55 -3.60
CA ALA A 425 33.95 -6.04 -4.98
C ALA A 425 33.77 -4.52 -5.05
N PHE A 426 32.89 -3.96 -4.21
CA PHE A 426 32.72 -2.52 -4.09
C PHE A 426 33.98 -1.83 -3.52
N LEU A 427 34.57 -2.36 -2.44
CA LEU A 427 35.79 -1.81 -1.84
C LEU A 427 36.98 -1.90 -2.78
N GLU A 428 37.19 -3.05 -3.42
CA GLU A 428 38.21 -3.21 -4.46
C GLU A 428 38.00 -2.23 -5.62
N TRP A 429 36.75 -2.03 -6.04
CA TRP A 429 36.41 -1.05 -7.06
C TRP A 429 36.76 0.39 -6.63
N THR A 430 36.47 0.77 -5.37
CA THR A 430 36.79 2.12 -4.87
C THR A 430 38.27 2.37 -4.63
N VAL A 431 39.01 1.35 -4.16
CA VAL A 431 40.40 1.49 -3.69
C VAL A 431 41.41 1.19 -4.80
N ASN A 432 41.13 0.22 -5.68
CA ASN A 432 42.05 -0.22 -6.74
C ASN A 432 41.67 0.32 -8.14
N ALA A 433 40.88 1.41 -8.21
CA ALA A 433 40.35 1.98 -9.45
C ALA A 433 41.39 2.38 -10.52
N ALA A 434 42.67 2.44 -10.16
CA ALA A 434 43.72 3.03 -11.01
C ALA A 434 44.29 2.10 -12.11
N ASN A 435 44.08 0.78 -12.07
CA ASN A 435 44.86 -0.15 -12.92
C ASN A 435 44.10 -1.17 -13.80
N ASP A 436 42.77 -1.26 -13.78
CA ASP A 436 42.03 -2.30 -14.53
C ASP A 436 40.99 -1.72 -15.49
N THR A 437 41.39 -1.42 -16.73
CA THR A 437 40.47 -1.04 -17.82
C THR A 437 39.60 -2.21 -18.30
N GLY A 438 40.07 -3.46 -18.19
CA GLY A 438 39.34 -4.67 -18.63
C GLY A 438 38.15 -5.07 -17.76
N ARG A 439 37.95 -4.43 -16.59
CA ARG A 439 36.82 -4.74 -15.67
C ARG A 439 35.49 -4.17 -16.18
N TRP A 440 35.52 -3.15 -17.06
CA TRP A 440 34.34 -2.55 -17.67
C TRP A 440 33.76 -3.39 -18.82
N ASP A 441 34.58 -4.23 -19.48
CA ASP A 441 34.16 -5.14 -20.56
C ASP A 441 33.16 -6.20 -20.09
N CYS A 442 33.04 -6.40 -18.77
CA CYS A 442 32.16 -7.39 -18.13
C CYS A 442 30.80 -6.81 -17.68
N VAL A 443 30.53 -5.51 -17.90
CA VAL A 443 29.30 -4.84 -17.46
C VAL A 443 28.16 -5.17 -18.44
N PHE A 444 27.05 -5.72 -17.94
CA PHE A 444 25.93 -6.26 -18.74
C PHE A 444 26.23 -7.52 -19.59
N LEU A 445 26.98 -8.48 -19.04
CA LEU A 445 27.21 -9.79 -19.69
C LEU A 445 25.90 -10.54 -20.01
N PRO A 446 25.85 -11.32 -21.12
CA PRO A 446 24.70 -12.18 -21.47
C PRO A 446 24.29 -13.13 -20.34
N ASP A 447 25.27 -13.62 -19.57
CA ASP A 447 25.05 -14.53 -18.44
C ASP A 447 24.25 -13.86 -17.32
N GLN A 448 24.36 -12.53 -17.15
CA GLN A 448 23.51 -11.77 -16.23
C GLN A 448 22.07 -11.67 -16.74
N GLY A 449 21.88 -11.60 -18.06
CA GLY A 449 20.56 -11.65 -18.69
C GLY A 449 19.78 -12.92 -18.32
N ALA A 450 20.44 -14.08 -18.34
CA ALA A 450 19.83 -15.36 -17.95
C ALA A 450 19.38 -15.37 -16.47
N LEU A 451 20.18 -14.79 -15.57
CA LEU A 451 19.81 -14.63 -14.16
C LEU A 451 18.52 -13.81 -14.00
N PHE A 452 18.37 -12.73 -14.76
CA PHE A 452 17.18 -11.89 -14.70
C PHE A 452 15.95 -12.54 -15.32
N VAL A 453 16.10 -13.30 -16.40
CA VAL A 453 15.00 -14.13 -16.93
C VAL A 453 14.51 -15.11 -15.87
N ASN A 454 15.42 -15.83 -15.21
CA ASN A 454 15.07 -16.78 -14.14
C ASN A 454 14.41 -16.08 -12.94
N TYR A 455 14.89 -14.89 -12.56
CA TYR A 455 14.28 -14.08 -11.52
C TYR A 455 12.83 -13.71 -11.86
N VAL A 456 12.57 -13.22 -13.08
CA VAL A 456 11.22 -12.83 -13.53
C VAL A 456 10.29 -14.04 -13.59
N ILE A 457 10.75 -15.20 -14.09
CA ILE A 457 9.97 -16.45 -14.08
C ILE A 457 9.60 -16.85 -12.65
N THR A 458 10.57 -16.82 -11.74
CA THR A 458 10.36 -17.17 -10.33
C THR A 458 9.38 -16.20 -9.68
N ALA A 459 9.52 -14.89 -9.93
CA ALA A 459 8.59 -13.87 -9.44
C ALA A 459 7.17 -14.05 -9.99
N ALA A 460 7.02 -14.42 -11.27
CA ALA A 460 5.73 -14.61 -11.94
C ALA A 460 4.95 -15.81 -11.41
N LEU A 461 5.63 -16.93 -11.18
CA LEU A 461 4.98 -18.17 -10.77
C LEU A 461 4.95 -18.31 -9.25
N LEU A 462 6.12 -18.34 -8.62
CA LEU A 462 6.23 -18.56 -7.17
C LEU A 462 5.84 -17.31 -6.39
N GLY A 463 6.30 -16.13 -6.81
CA GLY A 463 6.00 -14.86 -6.15
C GLY A 463 4.51 -14.56 -6.12
N SER A 464 3.88 -14.47 -7.29
CA SER A 464 2.43 -14.23 -7.39
C SER A 464 1.59 -15.35 -6.76
N GLY A 465 2.06 -16.61 -6.80
CA GLY A 465 1.39 -17.72 -6.10
C GLY A 465 1.38 -17.55 -4.57
N LEU A 466 2.50 -17.13 -3.97
CA LEU A 466 2.57 -16.87 -2.52
C LEU A 466 1.73 -15.66 -2.10
N GLU A 467 1.61 -14.64 -2.96
CA GLU A 467 0.73 -13.50 -2.75
C GLU A 467 -0.75 -13.87 -2.83
N LEU A 468 -1.13 -14.76 -3.76
CA LEU A 468 -2.51 -15.26 -3.84
C LEU A 468 -2.94 -15.97 -2.54
N VAL A 469 -2.04 -16.79 -1.97
CA VAL A 469 -2.29 -17.48 -0.69
C VAL A 469 -2.16 -16.54 0.51
N ARG A 470 -1.60 -15.33 0.33
CA ARG A 470 -1.28 -14.38 1.41
C ARG A 470 -0.42 -15.03 2.49
N PHE A 471 0.65 -15.70 2.06
CA PHE A 471 1.48 -16.52 2.95
C PHE A 471 2.02 -15.76 4.18
N PRO A 472 2.56 -14.53 4.05
CA PRO A 472 3.03 -13.76 5.21
C PRO A 472 1.92 -13.43 6.21
N GLU A 473 0.73 -13.05 5.72
CA GLU A 473 -0.42 -12.72 6.54
C GLU A 473 -0.99 -13.96 7.23
N LEU A 474 -1.04 -15.10 6.53
CA LEU A 474 -1.46 -16.38 7.07
C LEU A 474 -0.53 -16.86 8.19
N ALA A 475 0.78 -16.70 8.01
CA ALA A 475 1.77 -17.02 9.04
C ALA A 475 1.57 -16.16 10.31
N LEU A 476 1.40 -14.84 10.15
CA LEU A 476 1.14 -13.93 11.27
C LEU A 476 -0.21 -14.22 11.94
N TYR A 477 -1.24 -14.55 11.16
CA TYR A 477 -2.54 -14.95 11.69
C TYR A 477 -2.43 -16.22 12.55
N THR A 478 -1.75 -17.24 12.04
CA THR A 478 -1.50 -18.49 12.77
C THR A 478 -0.73 -18.24 14.06
N PHE A 479 0.30 -17.39 14.00
CA PHE A 479 1.04 -16.97 15.20
C PHE A 479 0.14 -16.26 16.22
N ARG A 480 -0.69 -15.30 15.80
CA ARG A 480 -1.63 -14.60 16.70
C ARG A 480 -2.68 -15.55 17.30
N LEU A 481 -3.14 -16.54 16.55
CA LEU A 481 -4.04 -17.57 17.07
C LEU A 481 -3.38 -18.42 18.16
N CYS A 482 -2.09 -18.75 18.01
CA CYS A 482 -1.33 -19.47 19.03
C CYS A 482 -1.13 -18.65 20.32
N VAL A 483 -1.07 -17.32 20.21
CA VAL A 483 -0.88 -16.41 21.36
C VAL A 483 -2.21 -16.08 22.08
N ALA A 484 -3.36 -16.31 21.45
CA ALA A 484 -4.68 -16.01 22.01
C ALA A 484 -4.92 -16.73 23.36
N ARG A 485 -5.55 -16.03 24.30
CA ARG A 485 -5.76 -16.53 25.68
C ARG A 485 -6.97 -17.44 25.79
N SER A 486 -8.00 -17.16 25.00
CA SER A 486 -9.29 -17.85 25.03
C SER A 486 -9.88 -18.05 23.64
N ARG A 487 -10.92 -18.90 23.54
CA ARG A 487 -11.69 -19.07 22.30
C ARG A 487 -12.40 -17.77 21.89
N ALA A 488 -12.79 -16.94 22.86
CA ALA A 488 -13.50 -15.68 22.63
C ALA A 488 -12.63 -14.64 21.90
N GLU A 489 -11.35 -14.55 22.26
CA GLU A 489 -10.39 -13.64 21.60
C GLU A 489 -10.14 -13.99 20.14
N ARG A 490 -10.41 -15.22 19.70
CA ARG A 490 -10.22 -15.62 18.29
C ARG A 490 -11.09 -14.82 17.33
N ILE A 491 -12.26 -14.36 17.77
CA ILE A 491 -13.13 -13.51 16.93
C ILE A 491 -12.47 -12.16 16.70
N HIS A 492 -11.94 -11.55 17.76
CA HIS A 492 -11.19 -10.32 17.65
C HIS A 492 -9.96 -10.50 16.75
N VAL A 493 -9.21 -11.60 16.92
CA VAL A 493 -8.07 -11.92 16.04
C VAL A 493 -8.53 -12.08 14.59
N ARG A 494 -9.65 -12.76 14.32
CA ARG A 494 -10.23 -12.91 12.96
C ARG A 494 -10.61 -11.56 12.34
N LYS A 495 -11.20 -10.64 13.11
CA LYS A 495 -11.53 -9.28 12.63
C LYS A 495 -10.28 -8.42 12.41
N ALA A 496 -9.29 -8.53 13.29
CA ALA A 496 -8.02 -7.81 13.22
C ALA A 496 -7.10 -8.26 12.06
N VAL A 497 -7.51 -9.27 11.29
CA VAL A 497 -6.82 -9.78 10.10
C VAL A 497 -7.37 -9.17 8.81
N LEU A 498 -8.40 -8.30 8.88
CA LEU A 498 -8.77 -7.48 7.74
C LEU A 498 -7.67 -6.43 7.51
N TRP A 499 -6.66 -6.79 6.71
CA TRP A 499 -5.56 -5.91 6.37
C TRP A 499 -5.99 -4.92 5.28
N GLU A 500 -5.42 -3.72 5.35
CA GLU A 500 -5.40 -2.80 4.21
C GLU A 500 -4.39 -3.32 3.17
N PHE A 501 -4.73 -3.24 1.89
CA PHE A 501 -3.83 -3.68 0.83
C PHE A 501 -2.58 -2.79 0.81
N PRO A 502 -1.35 -3.34 0.91
CA PRO A 502 -0.12 -2.56 1.02
C PRO A 502 0.32 -1.99 -0.33
N LEU A 503 -0.45 -1.03 -0.85
CA LEU A 503 -0.30 -0.43 -2.17
C LEU A 503 1.16 0.00 -2.45
N GLY A 504 1.82 0.65 -1.50
CA GLY A 504 3.18 1.17 -1.70
C GLY A 504 4.20 0.09 -2.07
N ALA A 505 4.15 -1.07 -1.41
CA ALA A 505 5.05 -2.17 -1.68
C ALA A 505 4.75 -2.86 -3.01
N HIS A 506 3.46 -3.07 -3.32
CA HIS A 506 3.04 -3.70 -4.58
C HIS A 506 3.37 -2.84 -5.80
N TYR A 507 3.13 -1.51 -5.75
CA TYR A 507 3.58 -0.59 -6.80
C TYR A 507 5.11 -0.68 -7.02
N ALA A 508 5.89 -0.75 -5.94
CA ALA A 508 7.36 -0.84 -6.06
C ALA A 508 7.82 -2.16 -6.73
N TRP A 509 7.23 -3.29 -6.37
CA TRP A 509 7.53 -4.59 -6.99
C TRP A 509 7.12 -4.65 -8.47
N LEU A 510 5.93 -4.15 -8.79
CA LEU A 510 5.44 -4.05 -10.16
C LEU A 510 6.36 -3.17 -11.03
N LEU A 511 6.76 -2.00 -10.50
CA LEU A 511 7.70 -1.10 -11.15
C LEU A 511 9.10 -1.69 -11.28
N LEU A 512 9.58 -2.47 -10.31
CA LEU A 512 10.86 -3.19 -10.41
C LEU A 512 10.85 -4.13 -11.61
N VAL A 513 9.92 -5.09 -11.66
CA VAL A 513 9.88 -6.10 -12.73
C VAL A 513 9.65 -5.44 -14.10
N PHE A 514 8.79 -4.42 -14.17
CA PHE A 514 8.62 -3.61 -15.37
C PHE A 514 9.93 -2.92 -15.80
N THR A 515 10.65 -2.31 -14.85
CA THR A 515 11.93 -1.64 -15.13
C THR A 515 12.98 -2.63 -15.60
N MET A 516 13.12 -3.79 -14.94
CA MET A 516 14.05 -4.85 -15.36
C MET A 516 13.74 -5.35 -16.77
N THR A 517 12.46 -5.63 -17.04
CA THR A 517 11.99 -6.02 -18.37
C THR A 517 12.30 -4.94 -19.40
N THR A 518 12.16 -3.66 -19.03
CA THR A 518 12.45 -2.52 -19.91
C THR A 518 13.94 -2.38 -20.23
N VAL A 519 14.79 -2.43 -19.20
CA VAL A 519 16.25 -2.32 -19.35
C VAL A 519 16.82 -3.44 -20.22
N TYR A 520 16.37 -4.68 -20.01
CA TYR A 520 16.90 -5.84 -20.73
C TYR A 520 16.12 -6.19 -22.00
N SER A 521 15.00 -5.52 -22.31
CA SER A 521 14.14 -5.84 -23.45
C SER A 521 14.86 -5.94 -24.80
N LEU A 522 15.83 -5.07 -25.07
CA LEU A 522 16.59 -5.06 -26.33
C LEU A 522 17.90 -5.84 -26.21
N ALA A 523 18.54 -5.80 -25.04
CA ALA A 523 19.78 -6.52 -24.79
C ALA A 523 19.58 -8.04 -24.70
N CYS A 524 18.48 -8.48 -24.10
CA CYS A 524 18.04 -9.85 -23.93
C CYS A 524 16.52 -9.96 -24.19
N PRO A 525 16.10 -10.07 -25.47
CA PRO A 525 14.69 -10.06 -25.85
C PRO A 525 13.80 -11.11 -25.16
N LEU A 526 14.38 -12.25 -24.77
CA LEU A 526 13.68 -13.35 -24.11
C LEU A 526 13.11 -12.97 -22.73
N ILE A 527 13.57 -11.91 -22.07
CA ILE A 527 12.97 -11.46 -20.81
C ILE A 527 11.55 -10.92 -20.98
N THR A 528 11.24 -10.34 -22.15
CA THR A 528 9.99 -9.64 -22.40
C THR A 528 8.73 -10.51 -22.30
N PRO A 529 8.65 -11.73 -22.89
CA PRO A 529 7.47 -12.58 -22.73
C PRO A 529 7.24 -13.00 -21.28
N PHE A 530 8.30 -13.25 -20.51
CA PHE A 530 8.16 -13.60 -19.09
C PHE A 530 7.80 -12.38 -18.23
N GLY A 531 8.26 -11.19 -18.59
CA GLY A 531 7.81 -9.93 -17.97
C GLY A 531 6.32 -9.67 -18.23
N LEU A 532 5.83 -9.96 -19.43
CA LEU A 532 4.39 -9.90 -19.74
C LEU A 532 3.60 -10.94 -18.93
N LEU A 533 4.11 -12.18 -18.85
CA LEU A 533 3.50 -13.24 -18.03
C LEU A 533 3.38 -12.80 -16.57
N TYR A 534 4.45 -12.24 -16.00
CA TYR A 534 4.43 -11.69 -14.63
C TYR A 534 3.31 -10.67 -14.47
N LEU A 535 3.24 -9.65 -15.34
CA LEU A 535 2.24 -8.58 -15.21
C LEU A 535 0.80 -9.11 -15.34
N VAL A 536 0.56 -10.08 -16.22
CA VAL A 536 -0.77 -10.70 -16.40
C VAL A 536 -1.16 -11.54 -15.19
N VAL A 537 -0.27 -12.40 -14.70
CA VAL A 537 -0.54 -13.24 -13.51
C VAL A 537 -0.73 -12.35 -12.29
N LYS A 538 0.14 -11.35 -12.09
CA LYS A 538 0.03 -10.36 -11.02
C LYS A 538 -1.31 -9.63 -11.05
N HIS A 539 -1.73 -9.18 -12.24
CA HIS A 539 -3.01 -8.51 -12.42
C HIS A 539 -4.21 -9.37 -11.99
N LEU A 540 -4.17 -10.66 -12.29
CA LEU A 540 -5.23 -11.59 -11.90
C LEU A 540 -5.27 -11.82 -10.39
N VAL A 541 -4.10 -12.05 -9.80
CA VAL A 541 -3.96 -12.27 -8.36
C VAL A 541 -4.40 -11.03 -7.58
N ASP A 542 -3.94 -9.85 -7.96
CA ASP A 542 -4.24 -8.61 -7.25
C ASP A 542 -5.70 -8.20 -7.40
N ARG A 543 -6.28 -8.38 -8.58
CA ARG A 543 -7.70 -8.11 -8.80
C ARG A 543 -8.59 -9.03 -7.94
N HIS A 544 -8.25 -10.31 -7.86
CA HIS A 544 -8.96 -11.24 -6.97
C HIS A 544 -8.78 -10.82 -5.50
N ASN A 545 -7.55 -10.64 -5.05
CA ASN A 545 -7.23 -10.29 -3.66
C ASN A 545 -7.89 -8.96 -3.22
N LEU A 546 -7.86 -7.91 -4.04
CA LEU A 546 -8.50 -6.63 -3.72
C LEU A 546 -10.03 -6.73 -3.57
N CYS A 547 -10.67 -7.69 -4.25
CA CYS A 547 -12.13 -7.85 -4.20
C CYS A 547 -12.61 -8.73 -3.04
N PHE A 548 -11.82 -9.71 -2.60
CA PHE A 548 -12.25 -10.73 -1.64
C PHE A 548 -11.47 -10.75 -0.32
N ALA A 549 -10.23 -10.29 -0.32
CA ALA A 549 -9.28 -10.53 0.76
C ALA A 549 -8.92 -9.30 1.58
N TYR A 550 -8.96 -8.11 0.98
CA TYR A 550 -8.53 -6.85 1.60
C TYR A 550 -9.69 -5.87 1.81
N GLY A 551 -9.54 -4.98 2.80
CA GLY A 551 -10.45 -3.86 2.98
C GLY A 551 -10.27 -2.76 1.92
N PRO A 552 -11.22 -1.81 1.82
CA PRO A 552 -11.15 -0.71 0.86
C PRO A 552 -9.89 0.14 1.09
N SER A 553 -9.16 0.41 0.02
CA SER A 553 -7.91 1.19 0.07
C SER A 553 -8.19 2.68 0.10
N VAL A 554 -7.45 3.41 0.95
CA VAL A 554 -7.61 4.86 1.16
C VAL A 554 -6.27 5.59 0.95
N GLY A 555 -6.21 6.50 -0.02
CA GLY A 555 -4.99 7.21 -0.41
C GLY A 555 -5.16 8.38 -1.41
N GLY A 556 -6.38 8.65 -1.88
CA GLY A 556 -6.72 9.87 -2.62
C GLY A 556 -6.03 10.04 -3.99
N GLY A 557 -5.59 8.95 -4.62
CA GLY A 557 -5.02 8.89 -5.97
C GLY A 557 -3.62 9.47 -6.14
N GLN A 558 -2.99 9.98 -5.08
CA GLN A 558 -1.66 10.62 -5.17
C GLN A 558 -0.55 9.60 -5.49
N LEU A 559 -0.69 8.38 -4.97
CA LEU A 559 0.27 7.30 -5.16
C LEU A 559 0.32 6.84 -6.61
N ALA A 560 -0.84 6.67 -7.24
CA ALA A 560 -0.96 6.28 -8.65
C ALA A 560 -0.26 7.27 -9.58
N GLY A 561 -0.41 8.58 -9.34
CA GLY A 561 0.31 9.61 -10.09
C GLY A 561 1.84 9.54 -9.91
N ALA A 562 2.30 9.27 -8.68
CA ALA A 562 3.72 9.07 -8.41
C ALA A 562 4.28 7.83 -9.11
N ALA A 563 3.55 6.70 -9.10
CA ALA A 563 3.94 5.48 -9.79
C ALA A 563 4.01 5.66 -11.32
N ALA A 564 3.04 6.37 -11.90
CA ALA A 564 3.06 6.75 -13.31
C ALA A 564 4.30 7.57 -13.67
N SER A 565 4.68 8.55 -12.83
CA SER A 565 5.90 9.33 -13.04
C SER A 565 7.18 8.47 -12.91
N ALA A 566 7.22 7.54 -11.95
CA ALA A 566 8.34 6.63 -11.74
C ALA A 566 8.51 5.65 -12.91
N THR A 567 7.43 5.27 -13.61
CA THR A 567 7.49 4.43 -14.81
C THR A 567 8.35 5.05 -15.91
N GLY A 568 8.36 6.40 -16.01
CA GLY A 568 9.20 7.12 -16.97
C GLY A 568 10.70 6.99 -16.72
N ALA A 569 11.12 6.58 -15.52
CA ALA A 569 12.54 6.31 -15.23
C ALA A 569 13.04 5.01 -15.89
N ALA A 570 12.16 4.05 -16.19
CA ALA A 570 12.56 2.77 -16.74
C ALA A 570 13.18 2.86 -18.16
N PRO A 571 12.56 3.56 -19.13
CA PRO A 571 13.18 3.81 -20.44
C PRO A 571 14.49 4.60 -20.33
N ILE A 572 14.60 5.55 -19.39
CA ILE A 572 15.82 6.33 -19.17
C ILE A 572 16.96 5.43 -18.69
N LEU A 573 16.66 4.54 -17.73
CA LEU A 573 17.65 3.57 -17.26
C LEU A 573 18.07 2.59 -18.37
N ALA A 574 17.13 2.18 -19.23
CA ALA A 574 17.42 1.35 -20.39
C ALA A 574 18.32 2.06 -21.42
N GLN A 575 18.06 3.34 -21.69
CA GLN A 575 18.92 4.18 -22.54
C GLN A 575 20.32 4.35 -21.94
N ALA A 576 20.42 4.58 -20.64
CA ALA A 576 21.69 4.68 -19.94
C ALA A 576 22.47 3.37 -19.97
N ALA A 577 21.80 2.23 -19.79
CA ALA A 577 22.40 0.90 -19.89
C ALA A 577 22.93 0.63 -21.31
N LEU A 578 22.15 0.94 -22.35
CA LEU A 578 22.59 0.78 -23.74
C LEU A 578 23.77 1.70 -24.09
N LEU A 579 23.75 2.95 -23.61
CA LEU A 579 24.87 3.89 -23.76
C LEU A 579 26.13 3.37 -23.07
N ALA A 580 26.01 2.88 -21.82
CA ALA A 580 27.14 2.31 -21.09
C ALA A 580 27.76 1.12 -21.85
N LEU A 581 26.92 0.19 -22.33
CA LEU A 581 27.37 -0.94 -23.15
C LEU A 581 28.04 -0.49 -24.45
N GLY A 582 27.47 0.53 -25.13
CA GLY A 582 28.05 1.10 -26.35
C GLY A 582 29.40 1.76 -26.13
N LEU A 583 29.55 2.52 -25.04
CA LEU A 583 30.82 3.16 -24.66
C LEU A 583 31.90 2.14 -24.32
N VAL A 584 31.56 1.06 -23.62
CA VAL A 584 32.49 -0.03 -23.30
C VAL A 584 32.94 -0.74 -24.58
N ARG A 585 32.01 -1.17 -25.44
CA ARG A 585 32.33 -2.02 -26.60
C ARG A 585 32.92 -1.27 -27.79
N ARG A 586 32.61 0.03 -27.96
CA ARG A 586 32.98 0.83 -29.15
C ARG A 586 33.77 2.10 -28.83
N GLY A 587 33.78 2.55 -27.57
CA GLY A 587 34.34 3.84 -27.19
C GLY A 587 33.50 5.04 -27.67
N LEU A 588 34.12 6.21 -27.65
CA LEU A 588 33.51 7.47 -28.12
C LEU A 588 33.29 7.42 -29.64
N SER A 589 32.03 7.33 -30.06
CA SER A 589 31.62 7.22 -31.46
C SER A 589 30.43 8.14 -31.78
N PRO A 590 30.13 8.41 -33.07
CA PRO A 590 28.95 9.19 -33.45
C PRO A 590 27.64 8.61 -32.90
N LEU A 591 27.57 7.28 -32.79
CA LEU A 591 26.44 6.57 -32.17
C LEU A 591 26.31 6.91 -30.68
N ALA A 592 27.41 6.91 -29.94
CA ALA A 592 27.41 7.29 -28.53
C ALA A 592 26.98 8.76 -28.33
N ALA A 593 27.33 9.67 -29.26
CA ALA A 593 26.86 11.05 -29.22
C ALA A 593 25.33 11.15 -29.43
N VAL A 594 24.75 10.34 -30.33
CA VAL A 594 23.30 10.27 -30.52
C VAL A 594 22.61 9.68 -29.28
N GLN A 595 23.16 8.62 -28.71
CA GLN A 595 22.63 8.02 -27.47
C GLN A 595 22.69 8.99 -26.29
N LEU A 596 23.78 9.73 -26.13
CA LEU A 596 23.95 10.73 -25.08
C LEU A 596 22.99 11.91 -25.24
N SER A 597 22.85 12.45 -26.45
CA SER A 597 21.91 13.53 -26.74
C SER A 597 20.46 13.10 -26.58
N GLY A 598 20.11 11.89 -27.01
CA GLY A 598 18.80 11.28 -26.79
C GLY A 598 18.47 11.03 -25.31
N LEU A 599 19.46 10.59 -24.52
CA LEU A 599 19.33 10.43 -23.07
C LEU A 599 19.12 11.78 -22.38
N ALA A 600 19.91 12.79 -22.74
CA ALA A 600 19.76 14.15 -22.21
C ALA A 600 18.38 14.74 -22.53
N ALA A 601 17.91 14.57 -23.77
CA ALA A 601 16.56 14.98 -24.19
C ALA A 601 15.46 14.23 -23.43
N SER A 602 15.65 12.93 -23.17
CA SER A 602 14.72 12.09 -22.41
C SER A 602 14.63 12.52 -20.93
N ILE A 603 15.77 12.81 -20.30
CA ILE A 603 15.82 13.34 -18.92
C ILE A 603 15.14 14.71 -18.86
N LEU A 604 15.46 15.62 -19.79
CA LEU A 604 14.83 16.93 -19.85
C LEU A 604 13.32 16.81 -20.09
N GLY A 605 12.89 15.91 -20.97
CA GLY A 605 11.49 15.63 -21.27
C GLY A 605 10.72 15.09 -20.07
N LEU A 606 11.34 14.24 -19.24
CA LEU A 606 10.72 13.74 -18.01
C LEU A 606 10.59 14.86 -16.96
N VAL A 607 11.64 15.66 -16.76
CA VAL A 607 11.65 16.78 -15.81
C VAL A 607 10.65 17.87 -16.22
N THR A 608 10.59 18.23 -17.50
CA THR A 608 9.65 19.23 -18.03
C THR A 608 8.23 18.69 -18.18
N GLY A 609 8.07 17.41 -18.52
CA GLY A 609 6.79 16.73 -18.55
C GLY A 609 6.12 16.66 -17.17
N ALA A 610 6.92 16.61 -16.10
CA ALA A 610 6.43 16.71 -14.72
C ALA A 610 5.97 18.14 -14.33
N THR A 611 6.41 19.18 -15.04
CA THR A 611 6.09 20.59 -14.73
C THR A 611 5.04 21.21 -15.66
N LEU A 612 4.72 20.57 -16.79
CA LEU A 612 3.69 21.06 -17.73
C LEU A 612 2.27 20.92 -17.14
N PRO A 613 1.54 22.02 -16.92
CA PRO A 613 0.15 21.96 -16.48
C PRO A 613 -0.69 21.39 -17.63
N SER A 614 -1.16 20.15 -17.49
CA SER A 614 -2.09 19.55 -18.44
C SER A 614 -3.38 20.37 -18.48
N SER A 615 -3.78 20.75 -19.69
CA SER A 615 -4.99 21.50 -20.04
C SER A 615 -6.20 21.16 -19.17
N LYS A 616 -6.94 22.21 -18.79
CA LYS A 616 -8.21 22.12 -18.05
C LYS A 616 -9.21 21.31 -18.87
N SER A 617 -9.55 20.12 -18.38
CA SER A 617 -10.71 19.37 -18.87
C SER A 617 -11.98 20.08 -18.39
N LYS A 618 -12.88 20.43 -19.31
CA LYS A 618 -14.30 20.65 -18.98
C LYS A 618 -14.92 19.26 -18.88
N ALA A 619 -15.37 18.86 -17.69
CA ALA A 619 -16.17 17.65 -17.52
C ALA A 619 -17.31 17.90 -16.53
N GLN A 620 -18.49 17.45 -16.95
CA GLN A 620 -19.77 17.48 -16.25
C GLN A 620 -19.69 16.83 -14.87
N VAL A 621 -20.31 17.50 -13.91
CA VAL A 621 -20.53 17.02 -12.55
C VAL A 621 -21.64 15.98 -12.59
N HIS A 622 -21.30 14.70 -12.41
CA HIS A 622 -22.27 13.76 -11.86
C HIS A 622 -22.23 13.93 -10.33
N LYS A 623 -23.33 14.44 -9.77
CA LYS A 623 -23.58 14.43 -8.32
C LYS A 623 -23.63 12.96 -7.88
N ARG A 624 -22.57 12.48 -7.24
CA ARG A 624 -22.62 11.34 -6.32
C ARG A 624 -22.55 11.96 -4.93
N ASP A 625 -23.59 11.76 -4.14
CA ASP A 625 -23.65 12.13 -2.73
C ASP A 625 -22.71 11.19 -1.93
N LEU A 626 -21.42 11.48 -1.98
CA LEU A 626 -20.41 10.96 -1.04
C LEU A 626 -20.23 11.91 0.16
N SER A 627 -21.19 12.83 0.33
CA SER A 627 -21.31 13.80 1.43
C SER A 627 -21.76 13.16 2.75
N ALA A 628 -22.22 11.91 2.74
CA ALA A 628 -22.56 11.19 3.96
C ALA A 628 -21.29 10.78 4.74
N GLY A 629 -20.89 11.60 5.73
CA GLY A 629 -20.08 11.12 6.86
C GLY A 629 -18.61 11.55 6.97
N GLN A 630 -18.13 12.56 6.22
CA GLN A 630 -16.75 13.05 6.36
C GLN A 630 -16.58 14.07 7.51
N ASN A 631 -16.75 13.64 8.76
CA ASN A 631 -16.46 14.49 9.91
C ASN A 631 -14.96 14.48 10.22
N PHE A 632 -14.34 15.67 10.32
CA PHE A 632 -12.94 15.87 10.74
C PHE A 632 -12.77 15.71 12.27
N VAL A 633 -13.35 14.64 12.79
CA VAL A 633 -13.28 14.24 14.20
C VAL A 633 -12.75 12.83 14.27
N ALA A 634 -11.76 12.62 15.13
CA ALA A 634 -11.16 11.31 15.32
C ALA A 634 -12.22 10.27 15.70
N PRO A 635 -12.20 9.05 15.13
CA PRO A 635 -13.26 8.06 15.31
C PRO A 635 -13.60 7.76 16.78
N VAL A 636 -12.60 7.72 17.66
CA VAL A 636 -12.75 7.43 19.09
C VAL A 636 -13.43 8.56 19.88
N LEU A 637 -13.44 9.78 19.33
CA LEU A 637 -14.08 10.95 19.92
C LEU A 637 -15.49 11.19 19.35
N ARG A 638 -15.92 10.42 18.35
CA ARG A 638 -17.29 10.51 17.84
C ARG A 638 -18.21 9.89 18.89
N ASP A 639 -19.10 10.69 19.46
CA ASP A 639 -20.15 10.16 20.32
C ASP A 639 -21.01 9.21 19.48
N LYS A 640 -21.25 7.97 19.96
CA LYS A 640 -22.18 7.00 19.34
C LYS A 640 -23.64 7.51 19.32
N GLN A 641 -23.90 8.77 19.68
CA GLN A 641 -25.23 9.37 19.88
C GLN A 641 -26.00 9.67 18.59
N THR A 642 -25.40 9.55 17.41
CA THR A 642 -26.07 9.85 16.14
C THR A 642 -27.12 8.80 15.72
N ILE A 643 -27.28 7.70 16.45
CA ILE A 643 -28.35 6.71 16.18
C ILE A 643 -29.64 7.02 16.98
N LEU A 644 -29.61 7.93 17.97
CA LEU A 644 -30.78 8.22 18.81
C LEU A 644 -31.51 9.52 18.44
N GLU A 645 -30.87 10.45 17.72
CA GLU A 645 -31.50 11.73 17.34
C GLU A 645 -32.31 11.67 16.02
N GLU A 646 -32.19 10.59 15.22
CA GLU A 646 -33.00 10.40 14.01
C GLU A 646 -34.38 9.74 14.27
N ILE A 647 -34.75 9.48 15.52
CA ILE A 647 -36.04 8.83 15.89
C ILE A 647 -37.09 9.85 16.39
N LEU A 648 -36.80 11.15 16.43
CA LEU A 648 -37.82 12.16 16.72
C LEU A 648 -38.24 12.89 15.43
N PRO A 649 -39.41 12.59 14.84
CA PRO A 649 -39.95 13.45 13.81
C PRO A 649 -40.38 14.77 14.44
N ALA A 650 -39.96 15.86 13.82
CA ALA A 650 -40.55 17.17 14.03
C ALA A 650 -42.02 17.11 13.58
N GLU A 651 -42.96 17.18 14.52
CA GLU A 651 -44.37 17.42 14.19
C GLU A 651 -44.64 18.93 14.09
N GLU A 652 -44.95 19.36 12.87
CA GLU A 652 -45.62 20.61 12.55
C GLU A 652 -47.08 20.57 13.01
N ASN A 653 -47.57 21.74 13.45
CA ASN A 653 -48.96 22.01 13.83
C ASN A 653 -49.97 21.63 12.74
N VAL A 654 -50.93 20.76 13.05
CA VAL A 654 -52.27 20.76 12.41
C VAL A 654 -53.33 20.38 13.45
N ASP A 655 -54.25 21.32 13.71
CA ASP A 655 -55.47 21.15 14.49
C ASP A 655 -56.43 20.14 13.84
N ILE A 656 -56.76 19.01 14.48
CA ILE A 656 -58.08 18.35 14.33
C ILE A 656 -58.48 17.68 15.66
N ASN A 657 -59.68 18.06 16.13
CA ASN A 657 -60.46 17.53 17.26
C ASN A 657 -60.83 16.04 17.08
N VAL A 658 -60.98 15.29 18.20
CA VAL A 658 -62.09 14.36 18.54
C VAL A 658 -61.68 13.24 19.55
N THR A 659 -62.19 13.39 20.78
CA THR A 659 -62.67 12.43 21.81
C THR A 659 -61.90 11.15 22.23
N ASN A 660 -61.59 11.13 23.53
CA ASN A 660 -61.80 10.07 24.57
C ASN A 660 -61.82 8.58 24.17
N SER A 661 -60.91 7.79 24.76
CA SER A 661 -61.30 6.74 25.72
C SER A 661 -60.10 6.21 26.53
N ILE A 662 -60.39 5.98 27.80
CA ILE A 662 -59.56 5.45 28.88
C ILE A 662 -59.55 3.91 28.77
N VAL A 663 -58.39 3.25 28.91
CA VAL A 663 -58.19 2.03 29.73
C VAL A 663 -56.72 1.92 30.13
N ALA A 664 -56.47 1.78 31.43
CA ALA A 664 -55.18 1.52 32.06
C ALA A 664 -54.75 0.06 31.93
N ASN A 665 -53.44 -0.20 31.83
CA ASN A 665 -52.81 -1.24 32.64
C ASN A 665 -51.29 -1.04 32.74
N GLU A 666 -50.80 -0.95 33.97
CA GLU A 666 -49.39 -1.00 34.33
C GLU A 666 -48.84 -2.41 34.13
N GLN A 667 -47.63 -2.53 33.55
CA GLN A 667 -46.67 -3.56 33.93
C GLN A 667 -45.26 -3.18 33.45
N ALA A 668 -44.37 -2.95 34.41
CA ALA A 668 -42.95 -2.74 34.21
C ALA A 668 -42.27 -4.03 33.66
N SER A 669 -41.44 -3.89 32.63
CA SER A 669 -40.58 -4.96 32.12
C SER A 669 -39.31 -4.36 31.50
N ALA A 670 -38.19 -4.91 31.95
CA ALA A 670 -36.79 -4.63 31.64
C ALA A 670 -36.47 -4.22 30.19
N GLN A 671 -35.60 -3.20 30.07
CA GLN A 671 -34.91 -2.80 28.86
C GLN A 671 -34.08 -3.96 28.28
N GLU A 672 -34.51 -4.52 27.15
CA GLU A 672 -33.67 -5.38 26.29
C GLU A 672 -32.74 -4.52 25.43
N SER A 673 -31.46 -4.90 25.40
CA SER A 673 -30.40 -4.34 24.55
C SER A 673 -30.50 -4.86 23.10
N PRO A 674 -30.02 -4.12 22.08
CA PRO A 674 -30.23 -4.47 20.67
C PRO A 674 -29.50 -5.75 20.21
N LYS A 675 -30.20 -6.55 19.41
CA LYS A 675 -29.92 -7.94 18.99
C LYS A 675 -28.78 -8.11 17.93
N LEU A 676 -27.62 -7.48 18.10
CA LEU A 676 -26.57 -7.44 17.05
C LEU A 676 -25.60 -8.66 17.04
N TYR A 677 -25.71 -9.63 17.97
CA TYR A 677 -24.62 -10.60 18.22
C TYR A 677 -25.00 -12.10 18.18
N GLN A 678 -26.24 -12.48 17.86
CA GLN A 678 -26.72 -13.85 18.06
C GLN A 678 -26.19 -14.94 17.09
N ASN A 679 -25.49 -14.57 16.00
CA ASN A 679 -25.17 -15.54 14.93
C ASN A 679 -23.74 -16.11 14.90
N TYR A 680 -22.88 -15.84 15.87
CA TYR A 680 -21.48 -16.35 15.89
C TYR A 680 -21.31 -17.83 16.31
N GLY A 681 -22.38 -18.63 16.36
CA GLY A 681 -22.38 -19.97 16.94
C GLY A 681 -22.42 -21.17 15.97
N ASN A 682 -22.54 -20.96 14.66
CA ASN A 682 -22.63 -22.07 13.70
C ASN A 682 -21.26 -22.44 13.11
N GLU A 683 -20.44 -23.16 13.89
CA GLU A 683 -19.41 -24.03 13.31
C GLU A 683 -20.07 -25.39 13.04
N SER A 684 -20.51 -25.62 11.80
CA SER A 684 -20.88 -26.95 11.32
C SER A 684 -19.59 -27.75 11.10
N HIS A 685 -19.44 -28.84 11.86
CA HIS A 685 -18.38 -29.80 11.65
C HIS A 685 -18.68 -30.61 10.38
N ALA A 686 -17.73 -30.57 9.45
CA ALA A 686 -17.38 -31.67 8.56
C ALA A 686 -15.88 -31.94 8.76
#